data_AF-A0A816SSV0-F1
#
_entry.id   AF-A0A816SSV0-F1
#
_cell.length_a   1.000
_cell.length_b   1.000
_cell.length_c   1.000
_cell.angle_alpha   90.00
_cell.angle_beta   90.00
_cell.angle_gamma   90.00
#
_symmetry.space_group_name_H-M   'P 1'
#
loop_
_entity.id
_entity.type
_entity.pdbx_description
1 polymer ?
#
loop_
_entity_poly.entity_id
_entity_poly.type
_entity_poly.pdbx_seq_one_letter_code
_entity_poly.pdbx_strand_id
1 'polypeptide(L)'
;MGEKSSSRCCCCIWFIGIIVLIAVVLAIVFTIRHNKSNKHPDDGADIVPLPGSIDKNYADALKIAMQFFDIQKSGKLENNKITWRGDSGLEDGSEAGLDLSKGLYDAGDHMKFGFPMAFTATLLSWSILEYGHHMDSTLLNGSLISSSMLILLPTCSISRLEIRRLIINVGIGRKQCLRRELSPRLIQRLQGLRLLLKRQLRAMAAASLVFKQSDPKYSSTLLKHAKQLFGFADNHRGSYSVNIPKVQSYYNSTGYGDELLWAASWLYHATEDKTYLDFVSKNGDEFGNFGSPSWFSWDNKLPGTQILLSRLTFFKKDLSGSKGLQGYKETAEAVMCGLIPSSPTATSSRTEGGLIWVAEWNALQQPVSSSFLATLYSDYMLTSGIENLACGDTSFKPSDLRKFARSQADYMLGKNPEKMSYLVGYGDKYPEYVHHRGASIPADANTGCKDGFEWLNSEEPNPNVAYGALVGGPFLNDTFIDARNNSMQNEPSTYNSALVVGLLSSLVTTSTSLKSFMAKRTFNTEGSNSIHKPKIPATEKRRDKSGKRVDDVFHSVRSSSCSSNHVQPNLSFTVHSLHSTSLADLYSPRSMSLLIRSSYLSQSHIQPRNSKPSSHTNQTPLKLVFLSSFNHNPLVSLVNKRNPTMQPPTFPPSMTVKSSLIDPDGGELVELMVSESEIKLKKAESETMPKVKLTKIDLEWVHVISEGWASPLKGFMREDEYLQSLHFNSLRLKDGSLVNMSLPIVLAIDDDTKEQIGVSKNVALVSPQGDVIGSLRSVEIYKHNKEERIARTWGTTSPGLPYVEEHITPSGNWLIGGDLEIFQPIKYNDGLDHYRLSPKQLRKEFDNRQADAVFAFQLRNPVHNGHALLMNDTRKRLLEMGYKNPILLLHPLGGFTKADDVPLDVRMEQHSKVLEDGVLDPETTIVSIFPSPMHYAGPTEVQWHAKARINAGANFYIVGRDPAGMGHPTEKRDLYDPDHGKKVLSMAPGLEKLNILPFRVAAYDTVEKKMAFFDPSRTKEFLFISGTKMRTYARTGESPPDGFMCPSGWNVLVKYYESLQESDESSKQQQAVV
;
A
#
# COMPACT_ATOMS: atom_id res chain seq x y z
N MET A 1 26.94 -99.14 -3.29
CA MET A 1 28.05 -98.76 -2.39
C MET A 1 28.42 -97.31 -2.70
N GLY A 2 28.15 -96.30 -1.89
CA GLY A 2 27.66 -96.22 -0.52
C GLY A 2 27.90 -94.76 -0.07
N GLU A 3 26.84 -93.97 -0.21
CA GLU A 3 26.57 -92.56 0.08
C GLU A 3 27.66 -91.67 0.71
N LYS A 4 28.02 -90.64 -0.08
CA LYS A 4 28.61 -89.38 0.38
C LYS A 4 27.59 -88.64 1.23
N SER A 5 27.91 -88.38 2.49
CA SER A 5 27.23 -87.36 3.29
C SER A 5 28.25 -86.56 4.10
N SER A 6 28.58 -85.39 3.56
CA SER A 6 29.42 -84.39 4.20
C SER A 6 28.56 -83.61 5.20
N SER A 7 28.72 -83.91 6.49
CA SER A 7 27.89 -83.30 7.53
C SER A 7 28.65 -83.15 8.84
N ARG A 8 29.85 -82.56 8.77
CA ARG A 8 30.58 -82.08 9.96
C ARG A 8 31.23 -80.72 9.80
N CYS A 9 30.92 -80.01 8.71
CA CYS A 9 31.27 -78.60 8.55
C CYS A 9 30.03 -77.69 8.54
N CYS A 10 28.80 -78.22 8.56
CA CYS A 10 27.61 -77.38 8.60
C CYS A 10 27.37 -76.78 9.99
N CYS A 11 27.66 -77.47 11.09
CA CYS A 11 27.52 -76.83 12.41
C CYS A 11 28.55 -75.73 12.63
N CYS A 12 29.80 -75.91 12.19
CA CYS A 12 30.81 -74.85 12.32
C CYS A 12 30.55 -73.68 11.37
N ILE A 13 30.09 -73.92 10.14
CA ILE A 13 29.74 -72.84 9.20
C ILE A 13 28.46 -72.14 9.64
N TRP A 14 27.49 -72.85 10.22
CA TRP A 14 26.33 -72.20 10.86
C TRP A 14 26.71 -71.46 12.12
N PHE A 15 27.63 -71.97 12.94
CA PHE A 15 28.12 -71.25 14.13
C PHE A 15 28.92 -70.01 13.72
N ILE A 16 29.78 -70.11 12.71
CA ILE A 16 30.53 -68.97 12.16
C ILE A 16 29.56 -68.01 11.49
N GLY A 17 28.57 -68.51 10.75
CA GLY A 17 27.51 -67.71 10.15
C GLY A 17 26.66 -66.99 11.19
N ILE A 18 26.32 -67.63 12.31
CA ILE A 18 25.61 -67.04 13.44
C ILE A 18 26.50 -66.05 14.17
N ILE A 19 27.79 -66.33 14.36
CA ILE A 19 28.74 -65.38 14.98
C ILE A 19 28.94 -64.16 14.07
N VAL A 20 29.02 -64.34 12.76
CA VAL A 20 29.10 -63.25 11.79
C VAL A 20 27.78 -62.49 11.74
N LEU A 21 26.63 -63.16 11.79
CA LEU A 21 25.32 -62.52 11.85
C LEU A 21 25.13 -61.74 13.15
N ILE A 22 25.59 -62.29 14.29
CA ILE A 22 25.60 -61.60 15.58
C ILE A 22 26.58 -60.44 15.55
N ALA A 23 27.75 -60.58 14.93
CA ALA A 23 28.71 -59.49 14.77
C ALA A 23 28.19 -58.40 13.83
N VAL A 24 27.45 -58.75 12.78
CA VAL A 24 26.80 -57.81 11.87
C VAL A 24 25.59 -57.17 12.53
N VAL A 25 24.79 -57.90 13.31
CA VAL A 25 23.68 -57.34 14.09
C VAL A 25 24.22 -56.49 15.23
N LEU A 26 25.31 -56.87 15.89
CA LEU A 26 25.98 -56.04 16.89
C LEU A 26 26.68 -54.86 16.24
N ALA A 27 27.22 -54.97 15.03
CA ALA A 27 27.77 -53.84 14.29
C ALA A 27 26.65 -52.94 13.76
N ILE A 28 25.49 -53.45 13.39
CA ILE A 28 24.31 -52.67 13.02
C ILE A 28 23.69 -52.05 14.26
N VAL A 29 23.61 -52.76 15.39
CA VAL A 29 23.12 -52.23 16.67
C VAL A 29 24.13 -51.27 17.27
N PHE A 30 25.43 -51.46 17.08
CA PHE A 30 26.50 -50.54 17.46
C PHE A 30 26.58 -49.39 16.47
N THR A 31 26.28 -49.56 15.19
CA THR A 31 26.21 -48.45 14.21
C THR A 31 24.89 -47.71 14.36
N ILE A 32 23.81 -48.34 14.81
CA ILE A 32 22.53 -47.72 15.17
C ILE A 32 22.62 -47.11 16.57
N ARG A 33 23.38 -47.69 17.52
CA ARG A 33 23.68 -47.07 18.83
C ARG A 33 24.73 -45.99 18.70
N HIS A 34 25.69 -46.10 17.79
CA HIS A 34 26.70 -45.09 17.51
C HIS A 34 26.13 -44.05 16.55
N ASN A 35 25.14 -44.36 15.69
CA ASN A 35 24.29 -43.35 15.04
C ASN A 35 23.08 -42.94 15.89
N LYS A 36 22.81 -43.52 17.06
CA LYS A 36 21.90 -42.96 18.09
C LYS A 36 22.67 -42.26 19.22
N SER A 37 23.97 -42.49 19.30
CA SER A 37 24.92 -41.83 20.19
C SER A 37 25.67 -40.74 19.45
N ASN A 38 25.74 -40.78 18.11
CA ASN A 38 26.15 -39.69 17.22
C ASN A 38 25.02 -39.15 16.33
N LYS A 39 23.80 -39.68 16.42
CA LYS A 39 22.62 -38.80 16.32
C LYS A 39 22.16 -38.61 17.73
N HIS A 40 22.76 -37.60 18.37
CA HIS A 40 22.09 -37.01 19.50
C HIS A 40 20.65 -36.69 19.06
N PRO A 41 19.65 -37.15 19.82
CA PRO A 41 18.30 -36.66 19.66
C PRO A 41 18.36 -35.15 19.90
N ASP A 42 17.77 -34.37 19.01
CA ASP A 42 17.59 -32.92 19.18
C ASP A 42 16.46 -32.64 20.19
N ASP A 43 16.39 -33.47 21.24
CA ASP A 43 15.76 -33.13 22.51
C ASP A 43 16.71 -32.12 23.17
N GLY A 44 16.53 -30.86 22.78
CA GLY A 44 17.23 -29.74 23.39
C GLY A 44 16.91 -29.69 24.87
N ALA A 45 17.71 -30.37 25.68
CA ALA A 45 17.94 -29.98 27.06
C ALA A 45 18.22 -28.48 27.05
N ASP A 46 17.49 -27.76 27.89
CA ASP A 46 17.59 -26.32 28.13
C ASP A 46 19.04 -25.90 28.41
N ILE A 47 19.85 -25.72 27.36
CA ILE A 47 20.94 -24.76 27.39
C ILE A 47 20.31 -23.44 26.97
N VAL A 48 19.47 -22.90 27.86
CA VAL A 48 19.38 -21.45 27.99
C VAL A 48 20.84 -21.02 28.16
N PRO A 49 21.41 -20.20 27.24
CA PRO A 49 22.73 -19.66 27.45
C PRO A 49 22.76 -19.09 28.87
N LEU A 50 23.76 -19.46 29.67
CA LEU A 50 24.00 -18.85 30.97
C LEU A 50 23.75 -17.34 30.84
N PRO A 51 22.99 -16.70 31.75
CA PRO A 51 22.74 -15.28 31.66
C PRO A 51 24.04 -14.52 31.40
N GLY A 52 24.22 -14.00 30.19
CA GLY A 52 25.42 -13.28 29.79
C GLY A 52 26.40 -13.92 28.80
N SER A 53 26.17 -15.12 28.22
CA SER A 53 26.96 -15.49 27.02
C SER A 53 26.40 -14.80 25.77
N ILE A 54 27.31 -14.25 24.96
CA ILE A 54 26.98 -13.50 23.73
C ILE A 54 26.84 -14.50 22.57
N ASP A 55 25.67 -14.52 21.94
CA ASP A 55 25.42 -15.21 20.68
C ASP A 55 26.10 -14.42 19.55
N LYS A 56 27.24 -14.94 19.09
CA LYS A 56 28.12 -14.25 18.15
C LYS A 56 27.43 -13.96 16.80
N ASN A 57 26.54 -14.85 16.35
CA ASN A 57 25.85 -14.69 15.08
C ASN A 57 24.95 -13.45 15.10
N TYR A 58 24.10 -13.32 16.13
CA TYR A 58 23.25 -12.14 16.28
C TYR A 58 24.04 -10.89 16.64
N ALA A 59 25.14 -11.01 17.39
CA ALA A 59 26.01 -9.87 17.70
C ALA A 59 26.68 -9.29 16.44
N ASP A 60 27.16 -10.15 15.53
CA ASP A 60 27.77 -9.71 14.28
C ASP A 60 26.72 -9.18 13.31
N ALA A 61 25.54 -9.82 13.22
CA ALA A 61 24.39 -9.29 12.47
C ALA A 61 23.97 -7.91 12.98
N LEU A 62 23.93 -7.70 14.29
CA LEU A 62 23.53 -6.43 14.91
C LEU A 62 24.51 -5.29 14.55
N LYS A 63 25.82 -5.56 14.56
CA LYS A 63 26.84 -4.58 14.13
C LYS A 63 26.63 -4.15 12.68
N ILE A 64 26.23 -5.08 11.81
CA ILE A 64 25.96 -4.80 10.40
C ILE A 64 24.66 -4.03 10.23
N ALA A 65 23.56 -4.48 10.86
CA ALA A 65 22.24 -3.85 10.80
C ALA A 65 22.27 -2.35 11.18
N MET A 66 23.10 -1.97 12.15
CA MET A 66 23.24 -0.58 12.59
C MET A 66 23.83 0.36 11.53
N GLN A 67 24.58 -0.14 10.54
CA GLN A 67 25.25 0.69 9.53
C GLN A 67 24.28 1.32 8.54
N PHE A 68 23.11 0.70 8.32
CA PHE A 68 22.13 1.22 7.37
C PHE A 68 21.62 2.61 7.75
N PHE A 69 21.53 2.91 9.05
CA PHE A 69 21.11 4.24 9.48
C PHE A 69 22.12 5.33 9.14
N ASP A 70 23.42 5.01 9.09
CA ASP A 70 24.44 5.94 8.61
C ASP A 70 24.32 6.13 7.08
N ILE A 71 23.96 5.07 6.34
CA ILE A 71 23.67 5.11 4.90
C ILE A 71 22.43 5.94 4.57
N GLN A 72 21.45 6.05 5.46
CA GLN A 72 20.22 6.82 5.20
C GLN A 72 20.30 8.29 5.61
N LYS A 73 21.37 8.76 6.27
CA LYS A 73 21.43 10.15 6.78
C LYS A 73 21.32 11.18 5.66
N SER A 74 20.46 12.18 5.82
CA SER A 74 20.39 13.39 5.01
C SER A 74 21.00 14.57 5.76
N GLY A 75 21.37 15.62 5.04
CA GLY A 75 21.97 16.84 5.56
C GLY A 75 23.49 16.80 5.50
N LYS A 76 24.11 17.69 6.29
CA LYS A 76 25.56 17.68 6.49
C LYS A 76 25.96 16.48 7.33
N LEU A 77 26.85 15.64 6.82
CA LEU A 77 27.26 14.41 7.48
C LEU A 77 28.39 14.69 8.47
N GLU A 78 28.14 14.41 9.75
CA GLU A 78 29.12 14.52 10.83
C GLU A 78 29.71 13.14 11.15
N ASN A 79 31.04 13.04 11.28
CA ASN A 79 31.75 11.78 11.55
C ASN A 79 31.38 10.63 10.59
N ASN A 80 31.21 10.95 9.30
CA ASN A 80 30.76 9.99 8.29
C ASN A 80 31.77 8.84 8.12
N LYS A 81 31.30 7.61 8.32
CA LYS A 81 32.07 6.38 8.11
C LYS A 81 31.81 5.73 6.75
N ILE A 82 30.78 6.18 6.04
CA ILE A 82 30.37 5.63 4.75
C ILE A 82 31.03 6.45 3.65
N THR A 83 32.14 5.93 3.10
CA THR A 83 33.01 6.65 2.15
C THR A 83 32.32 7.11 0.87
N TRP A 84 31.25 6.42 0.48
CA TRP A 84 30.45 6.73 -0.70
C TRP A 84 29.25 7.63 -0.41
N ARG A 85 29.01 8.06 0.85
CA ARG A 85 27.98 9.06 1.19
C ARG A 85 28.58 10.45 1.33
N GLY A 86 27.88 11.45 0.80
CA GLY A 86 28.22 12.87 0.89
C GLY A 86 27.11 13.71 1.54
N ASP A 87 27.42 14.99 1.75
CA ASP A 87 26.47 16.00 2.22
C ASP A 87 25.31 16.12 1.20
N SER A 88 24.06 16.04 1.66
CA SER A 88 22.90 15.97 0.76
C SER A 88 21.67 16.66 1.36
N GLY A 89 20.75 17.17 0.54
CA GLY A 89 19.53 17.83 1.04
C GLY A 89 19.78 19.07 1.90
N LEU A 90 20.90 19.78 1.68
CA LEU A 90 21.32 20.92 2.52
C LEU A 90 20.34 22.10 2.50
N GLU A 91 19.53 22.20 1.45
CA GLU A 91 18.56 23.29 1.25
C GLU A 91 17.13 22.90 1.63
N ASP A 92 16.92 21.70 2.18
CA ASP A 92 15.60 21.27 2.64
C ASP A 92 15.03 22.27 3.66
N GLY A 93 13.84 22.80 3.38
CA GLY A 93 13.16 23.77 4.24
C GLY A 93 13.44 25.25 3.93
N SER A 94 14.40 25.55 3.05
CA SER A 94 14.79 26.92 2.69
C SER A 94 13.62 27.79 2.22
N GLU A 95 12.70 27.23 1.42
CA GLU A 95 11.48 27.92 0.95
C GLU A 95 10.50 28.32 2.06
N ALA A 96 10.60 27.65 3.21
CA ALA A 96 9.83 27.96 4.40
C ALA A 96 10.61 28.79 5.43
N GLY A 97 11.87 29.14 5.13
CA GLY A 97 12.78 29.79 6.08
C GLY A 97 13.14 28.90 7.27
N LEU A 98 13.12 27.57 7.09
CA LEU A 98 13.43 26.58 8.12
C LEU A 98 14.62 25.73 7.68
N ASP A 99 15.46 25.32 8.63
CA ASP A 99 16.44 24.26 8.38
C ASP A 99 15.77 22.91 8.62
N LEU A 100 15.48 22.20 7.52
CA LEU A 100 14.98 20.84 7.53
C LEU A 100 15.98 19.87 6.88
N SER A 101 17.27 20.22 6.76
CA SER A 101 18.31 19.45 6.04
C SER A 101 18.57 18.05 6.59
N LYS A 102 18.56 17.91 7.91
CA LYS A 102 18.88 16.68 8.62
C LYS A 102 17.70 15.68 8.64
N GLY A 103 17.97 14.43 9.00
CA GLY A 103 16.97 13.34 9.06
C GLY A 103 17.48 12.09 8.35
N LEU A 104 16.58 11.13 8.10
CA LEU A 104 16.88 9.94 7.29
C LEU A 104 16.07 9.94 5.99
N TYR A 105 16.68 9.52 4.89
CA TYR A 105 15.93 9.02 3.75
C TYR A 105 15.19 7.74 4.14
N ASP A 106 14.02 7.54 3.56
CA ASP A 106 13.06 6.52 3.99
C ASP A 106 13.46 5.09 3.56
N ALA A 107 13.82 4.94 2.28
CA ALA A 107 14.06 3.65 1.64
C ALA A 107 15.17 3.75 0.59
N GLY A 108 14.96 3.21 -0.62
CA GLY A 108 15.85 3.36 -1.76
C GLY A 108 15.84 4.73 -2.43
N ASP A 109 14.98 5.63 -1.96
CA ASP A 109 14.77 6.98 -2.47
C ASP A 109 15.45 8.05 -1.61
N HIS A 110 15.17 9.31 -1.95
CA HIS A 110 15.70 10.47 -1.23
C HIS A 110 14.58 11.27 -0.56
N MET A 111 13.47 10.61 -0.22
CA MET A 111 12.34 11.24 0.43
C MET A 111 12.44 11.09 1.94
N LYS A 112 11.98 12.12 2.65
CA LYS A 112 11.95 12.15 4.12
C LYS A 112 10.50 12.08 4.58
N PHE A 113 9.96 10.87 4.60
CA PHE A 113 8.59 10.64 5.05
C PHE A 113 8.51 10.62 6.58
N GLY A 114 7.85 11.63 7.16
CA GLY A 114 7.80 11.79 8.62
C GLY A 114 7.06 10.65 9.35
N PHE A 115 6.11 9.98 8.69
CA PHE A 115 5.31 8.92 9.31
C PHE A 115 6.13 7.64 9.60
N PRO A 116 6.74 6.97 8.60
CA PRO A 116 7.63 5.83 8.84
C PRO A 116 8.90 6.21 9.62
N MET A 117 9.47 7.40 9.40
CA MET A 117 10.66 7.86 10.14
C MET A 117 10.39 7.99 11.65
N ALA A 118 9.21 8.49 12.05
CA ALA A 118 8.83 8.55 13.46
C ALA A 118 8.65 7.15 14.07
N PHE A 119 8.16 6.19 13.29
CA PHE A 119 8.08 4.79 13.72
C PHE A 119 9.49 4.19 13.90
N THR A 120 10.39 4.35 12.93
CA THR A 120 11.82 3.98 13.04
C THR A 120 12.44 4.50 14.34
N ALA A 121 12.29 5.80 14.61
CA ALA A 121 12.88 6.42 15.80
C ALA A 121 12.27 5.88 17.11
N THR A 122 10.96 5.58 17.12
CA THR A 122 10.29 5.00 18.29
C THR A 122 10.79 3.58 18.54
N LEU A 123 10.96 2.77 17.50
CA LEU A 123 11.47 1.41 17.62
C LEU A 123 12.91 1.37 18.13
N LEU A 124 13.81 2.17 17.54
CA LEU A 124 15.19 2.28 18.04
C LEU A 124 15.21 2.73 19.50
N SER A 125 14.35 3.69 19.88
CA SER A 125 14.21 4.10 21.28
C SER A 125 13.76 2.93 22.16
N TRP A 126 12.73 2.19 21.75
CA TRP A 126 12.22 1.05 22.49
C TRP A 126 13.29 -0.04 22.66
N SER A 127 13.99 -0.37 21.58
CA SER A 127 15.07 -1.35 21.60
C SER A 127 16.23 -0.94 22.51
N ILE A 128 16.62 0.34 22.53
CA ILE A 128 17.64 0.84 23.46
C ILE A 128 17.11 0.79 24.91
N LEU A 129 15.85 1.15 25.12
CA LEU A 129 15.24 1.14 26.44
C LEU A 129 15.10 -0.26 27.02
N GLU A 130 14.96 -1.31 26.21
CA GLU A 130 14.85 -2.69 26.71
C GLU A 130 16.22 -3.40 26.69
N TYR A 131 16.98 -3.23 25.60
CA TYR A 131 18.16 -4.03 25.28
C TYR A 131 19.44 -3.22 25.07
N GLY A 132 19.48 -1.93 25.43
CA GLY A 132 20.66 -1.08 25.21
C GLY A 132 21.95 -1.61 25.85
N HIS A 133 21.85 -2.34 26.96
CA HIS A 133 22.98 -3.01 27.59
C HIS A 133 23.51 -4.21 26.79
N HIS A 134 22.65 -4.93 26.05
CA HIS A 134 23.09 -5.96 25.09
C HIS A 134 23.81 -5.30 23.91
N MET A 135 23.29 -4.18 23.43
CA MET A 135 23.92 -3.40 22.36
C MET A 135 25.29 -2.86 22.81
N ASP A 136 25.42 -2.34 24.03
CA ASP A 136 26.71 -1.87 24.58
C ASP A 136 27.75 -3.00 24.67
N SER A 137 27.32 -4.23 24.97
CA SER A 137 28.22 -5.39 25.06
C SER A 137 28.75 -5.88 23.72
N THR A 138 28.09 -5.50 22.62
CA THR A 138 28.40 -5.95 21.25
C THR A 138 29.01 -4.85 20.38
N LEU A 139 28.62 -3.59 20.60
CA LEU A 139 29.11 -2.43 19.87
C LEU A 139 30.30 -1.81 20.63
N LEU A 140 31.52 -2.21 20.26
CA LEU A 140 32.76 -1.62 20.79
C LEU A 140 32.75 -0.09 20.54
N ASN A 141 32.83 0.67 21.64
CA ASN A 141 32.69 2.13 21.77
C ASN A 141 31.23 2.61 21.88
N GLY A 142 30.89 3.18 23.05
CA GLY A 142 29.57 3.69 23.47
C GLY A 142 28.94 4.78 22.56
N SER A 143 28.73 4.44 21.30
CA SER A 143 28.30 5.29 20.19
C SER A 143 26.80 5.22 19.91
N LEU A 144 26.05 4.37 20.62
CA LEU A 144 24.59 4.21 20.43
C LEU A 144 23.82 5.50 20.70
N ILE A 145 24.23 6.26 21.72
CA ILE A 145 23.54 7.48 22.15
C ILE A 145 23.92 8.69 21.26
N SER A 146 25.07 8.66 20.57
CA SER A 146 25.68 9.86 20.00
C SER A 146 25.48 10.09 18.50
N SER A 147 25.27 9.06 17.66
CA SER A 147 25.51 9.23 16.21
C SER A 147 24.29 9.06 15.31
N SER A 148 23.36 8.15 15.64
CA SER A 148 22.17 7.86 14.81
C SER A 148 20.90 8.51 15.37
N MET A 149 20.78 8.57 16.70
CA MET A 149 19.58 9.10 17.37
C MET A 149 19.54 10.64 17.42
N LEU A 150 20.71 11.30 17.46
CA LEU A 150 20.84 12.77 17.39
C LEU A 150 20.39 13.36 16.04
N ILE A 151 20.37 12.54 14.98
CA ILE A 151 20.05 12.99 13.60
C ILE A 151 18.57 12.79 13.24
N LEU A 152 17.85 11.94 13.99
CA LEU A 152 16.44 11.63 13.72
C LEU A 152 15.45 12.74 14.12
N LEU A 153 15.87 13.75 14.90
CA LEU A 153 14.98 14.80 15.42
C LEU A 153 15.52 16.25 15.30
N PRO A 154 15.97 16.71 14.13
CA PRO A 154 16.42 18.08 13.93
C PRO A 154 15.25 19.05 13.70
N THR A 155 14.01 18.68 14.04
CA THR A 155 12.89 19.63 14.13
C THR A 155 12.87 20.43 15.44
N CYS A 156 13.83 20.20 16.36
CA CYS A 156 13.93 20.93 17.62
C CYS A 156 14.35 22.42 17.50
N SER A 157 14.73 22.91 16.31
CA SER A 157 14.94 24.35 16.08
C SER A 157 13.65 25.16 15.88
N ILE A 158 12.46 24.54 16.01
CA ILE A 158 11.15 25.22 15.90
C ILE A 158 10.74 25.89 17.24
N SER A 159 11.69 26.16 18.14
CA SER A 159 11.42 26.66 19.50
C SER A 159 11.00 28.13 19.61
N ARG A 160 10.71 28.84 18.50
CA ARG A 160 10.23 30.24 18.52
C ARG A 160 8.98 30.57 17.73
N LEU A 161 8.39 29.63 16.98
CA LEU A 161 7.16 29.90 16.26
C LEU A 161 5.99 29.28 17.00
N GLU A 162 5.08 30.13 17.49
CA GLU A 162 3.70 29.75 17.85
C GLU A 162 3.17 28.71 16.87
N ILE A 163 2.45 27.73 17.42
CA ILE A 163 1.85 26.51 16.84
C ILE A 163 1.04 26.83 15.55
N ARG A 164 1.72 27.22 14.48
CA ARG A 164 1.07 27.66 13.24
C ARG A 164 1.69 27.06 11.99
N ARG A 165 2.88 26.45 11.99
CA ARG A 165 3.49 25.86 10.77
C ARG A 165 4.42 24.69 11.11
N LEU A 166 3.94 23.45 10.93
CA LEU A 166 4.79 22.25 10.85
C LEU A 166 4.69 21.69 9.42
N ILE A 167 5.83 21.48 8.75
CA ILE A 167 5.91 20.92 7.39
C ILE A 167 6.31 19.45 7.51
N ILE A 168 5.51 18.55 6.95
CA ILE A 168 5.58 17.09 7.22
C ILE A 168 6.35 16.32 6.13
N ASN A 169 6.60 16.92 4.96
CA ASN A 169 7.37 16.30 3.87
C ASN A 169 8.30 17.32 3.22
N VAL A 170 9.53 16.91 2.91
CA VAL A 170 10.41 17.62 1.99
C VAL A 170 10.62 16.76 0.75
N GLY A 171 10.31 17.33 -0.41
CA GLY A 171 10.35 16.67 -1.72
C GLY A 171 8.98 16.33 -2.29
N ILE A 172 8.77 16.59 -3.58
CA ILE A 172 7.71 16.00 -4.40
C ILE A 172 8.40 14.99 -5.33
N GLY A 173 8.04 13.71 -5.20
CA GLY A 173 8.56 12.64 -6.02
C GLY A 173 8.13 12.80 -7.48
N ARG A 174 9.02 13.29 -8.34
CA ARG A 174 8.96 12.90 -9.75
C ARG A 174 9.57 11.51 -9.84
N LYS A 175 8.75 10.50 -10.17
CA LYS A 175 9.20 9.14 -10.57
C LYS A 175 10.20 9.16 -11.75
N GLN A 176 10.47 10.32 -12.35
CA GLN A 176 11.30 10.55 -13.52
C GLN A 176 12.75 10.97 -13.18
N CYS A 177 13.22 10.78 -11.93
CA CYS A 177 14.58 11.17 -11.54
C CYS A 177 15.30 10.08 -10.74
N LEU A 178 16.36 9.50 -11.31
CA LEU A 178 17.36 8.71 -10.61
C LEU A 178 18.66 9.53 -10.56
N ARG A 179 19.08 9.99 -9.38
CA ARG A 179 20.30 10.79 -9.18
C ARG A 179 20.87 10.52 -7.80
N ARG A 180 22.19 10.59 -7.63
CA ARG A 180 22.91 10.35 -6.35
C ARG A 180 22.61 11.39 -5.25
N GLU A 181 22.59 12.68 -5.60
CA GLU A 181 22.31 13.80 -4.68
C GLU A 181 21.35 14.83 -5.31
N LEU A 182 20.54 15.51 -4.49
CA LEU A 182 19.55 16.50 -4.94
C LEU A 182 19.95 17.93 -4.56
N SER A 183 19.90 18.82 -5.55
CA SER A 183 19.79 20.29 -5.41
C SER A 183 18.31 20.73 -5.51
N PRO A 184 17.93 21.98 -5.14
CA PRO A 184 16.72 22.29 -4.37
C PRO A 184 15.40 21.85 -5.01
N ARG A 185 14.50 21.32 -4.18
CA ARG A 185 13.17 20.87 -4.58
C ARG A 185 12.06 21.65 -3.86
N LEU A 186 11.13 22.10 -4.70
CA LEU A 186 9.87 22.78 -4.43
C LEU A 186 9.09 22.22 -3.23
N ILE A 187 8.97 23.02 -2.17
CA ILE A 187 8.00 22.91 -1.08
C ILE A 187 6.75 23.67 -1.52
N GLN A 188 5.68 22.96 -1.85
CA GLN A 188 4.41 23.60 -2.19
C GLN A 188 3.83 24.32 -0.95
N ARG A 189 3.68 25.66 -1.05
CA ARG A 189 2.93 26.48 -0.08
C ARG A 189 1.49 25.98 0.01
N LEU A 190 1.15 25.33 1.12
CA LEU A 190 -0.24 25.05 1.48
C LEU A 190 -0.86 26.32 2.08
N GLN A 191 -1.48 27.16 1.24
CA GLN A 191 -2.47 28.13 1.71
C GLN A 191 -3.72 27.36 2.15
N GLY A 192 -3.75 27.00 3.44
CA GLY A 192 -4.80 26.20 4.08
C GLY A 192 -4.38 25.78 5.48
N LEU A 193 -3.75 26.68 6.23
CA LEU A 193 -3.01 26.40 7.45
C LEU A 193 -3.92 26.54 8.69
N ARG A 194 -4.67 25.48 8.99
CA ARG A 194 -5.20 25.24 10.35
C ARG A 194 -5.37 23.77 10.78
N LEU A 195 -4.96 22.77 9.97
CA LEU A 195 -5.16 21.35 10.30
C LEU A 195 -4.01 20.39 9.90
N LEU A 196 -2.76 20.87 9.89
CA LEU A 196 -1.58 20.10 9.41
C LEU A 196 -0.58 19.77 10.53
N LEU A 197 -1.00 18.99 11.53
CA LEU A 197 -0.13 18.63 12.65
C LEU A 197 -0.50 17.25 13.18
N LYS A 198 0.04 16.18 12.62
CA LYS A 198 0.04 14.90 13.32
C LYS A 198 1.36 14.22 13.05
N ARG A 199 1.86 13.49 14.05
CA ARG A 199 2.69 12.28 13.86
C ARG A 199 4.20 12.34 14.15
N GLN A 200 4.80 13.46 14.57
CA GLN A 200 6.08 13.44 15.34
C GLN A 200 5.93 13.05 16.82
N LEU A 201 4.69 12.82 17.22
CA LEU A 201 4.19 12.59 18.57
C LEU A 201 4.94 11.53 19.42
N ARG A 202 5.46 10.49 18.76
CA ARG A 202 5.75 9.17 19.36
C ARG A 202 7.24 8.92 19.60
N ALA A 203 8.06 9.27 18.61
CA ALA A 203 9.51 9.17 18.69
C ALA A 203 10.07 10.01 19.84
N MET A 204 9.49 11.19 20.07
CA MET A 204 10.00 12.14 21.06
C MET A 204 9.77 11.69 22.50
N ALA A 205 8.64 11.04 22.82
CA ALA A 205 8.39 10.54 24.17
C ALA A 205 9.33 9.37 24.51
N ALA A 206 9.41 8.36 23.65
CA ALA A 206 10.34 7.23 23.83
C ALA A 206 11.81 7.68 23.83
N ALA A 207 12.20 8.56 22.90
CA ALA A 207 13.57 9.11 22.87
C ALA A 207 13.88 9.96 24.10
N SER A 208 12.91 10.69 24.67
CA SER A 208 13.13 11.46 25.90
C SER A 208 13.59 10.57 27.06
N LEU A 209 13.08 9.34 27.14
CA LEU A 209 13.50 8.36 28.13
C LEU A 209 14.93 7.90 27.90
N VAL A 210 15.33 7.66 26.65
CA VAL A 210 16.71 7.27 26.29
C VAL A 210 17.71 8.37 26.67
N PHE A 211 17.40 9.63 26.33
CA PHE A 211 18.27 10.77 26.60
C PHE A 211 18.20 11.28 28.05
N LYS A 212 17.30 10.75 28.88
CA LYS A 212 17.04 11.27 30.24
C LYS A 212 18.28 11.37 31.10
N GLN A 213 19.24 10.46 30.92
CA GLN A 213 20.49 10.43 31.68
C GLN A 213 21.66 11.10 30.94
N SER A 214 21.76 10.90 29.61
CA SER A 214 22.90 11.39 28.81
C SER A 214 22.78 12.85 28.38
N ASP A 215 21.56 13.33 28.10
CA ASP A 215 21.26 14.73 27.80
C ASP A 215 19.87 15.12 28.37
N PRO A 216 19.80 15.46 29.67
CA PRO A 216 18.54 15.80 30.34
C PRO A 216 17.84 17.02 29.74
N LYS A 217 18.60 17.95 29.15
CA LYS A 217 18.06 19.17 28.53
C LYS A 217 17.37 18.83 27.21
N TYR A 218 18.01 18.01 26.38
CA TYR A 218 17.41 17.52 25.15
C TYR A 218 16.21 16.60 25.45
N SER A 219 16.35 15.68 26.42
CA SER A 219 15.25 14.85 26.92
C SER A 219 14.01 15.68 27.30
N SER A 220 14.21 16.75 28.09
CA SER A 220 13.12 17.66 28.48
C SER A 220 12.47 18.37 27.29
N THR A 221 13.28 18.73 26.29
CA THR A 221 12.81 19.36 25.05
C THR A 221 11.95 18.39 24.24
N LEU A 222 12.41 17.15 24.07
CA LEU A 222 11.67 16.09 23.41
C LEU A 222 10.35 15.80 24.11
N LEU A 223 10.38 15.67 25.44
CA LEU A 223 9.17 15.40 26.22
C LEU A 223 8.15 16.55 26.13
N LYS A 224 8.61 17.81 26.17
CA LYS A 224 7.74 18.98 25.98
C LYS A 224 7.04 18.93 24.63
N HIS A 225 7.77 18.68 23.55
CA HIS A 225 7.18 18.61 22.21
C HIS A 225 6.27 17.39 22.05
N ALA A 226 6.60 16.25 22.65
CA ALA A 226 5.73 15.07 22.65
C ALA A 226 4.35 15.38 23.28
N LYS A 227 4.32 16.06 24.43
CA LYS A 227 3.07 16.49 25.09
C LYS A 227 2.26 17.47 24.23
N GLN A 228 2.93 18.47 23.64
CA GLN A 228 2.28 19.46 22.78
C GLN A 228 1.66 18.82 21.53
N LEU A 229 2.39 17.91 20.88
CA LEU A 229 1.90 17.17 19.74
C LEU A 229 0.74 16.23 20.13
N PHE A 230 0.73 15.69 21.35
CA PHE A 230 -0.34 14.80 21.82
C PHE A 230 -1.62 15.57 21.97
N GLY A 231 -1.56 16.67 22.72
CA GLY A 231 -2.68 17.57 22.88
C GLY A 231 -3.20 18.06 21.53
N PHE A 232 -2.31 18.34 20.56
CA PHE A 232 -2.78 18.67 19.22
C PHE A 232 -3.50 17.49 18.54
N ALA A 233 -2.89 16.30 18.52
CA ALA A 233 -3.38 15.15 17.77
C ALA A 233 -4.73 14.63 18.29
N ASP A 234 -4.91 14.65 19.61
CA ASP A 234 -6.15 14.26 20.28
C ASP A 234 -7.27 15.29 20.06
N ASN A 235 -6.94 16.59 20.07
CA ASN A 235 -7.92 17.66 19.80
C ASN A 235 -8.32 17.78 18.32
N HIS A 236 -7.56 17.19 17.39
CA HIS A 236 -7.80 17.32 15.95
C HIS A 236 -7.80 15.95 15.26
N ARG A 237 -8.70 15.03 15.64
CA ARG A 237 -8.77 13.63 15.15
C ARG A 237 -8.97 13.51 13.62
N GLY A 238 -8.39 12.49 12.98
CA GLY A 238 -8.29 12.37 11.50
C GLY A 238 -6.96 11.79 10.97
N SER A 239 -6.99 11.16 9.79
CA SER A 239 -5.81 10.56 9.14
C SER A 239 -5.01 11.60 8.34
N TYR A 240 -3.67 11.57 8.44
CA TYR A 240 -2.84 12.58 7.72
C TYR A 240 -2.86 12.40 6.22
N SER A 241 -3.01 11.16 5.76
CA SER A 241 -2.93 10.81 4.35
C SER A 241 -4.14 11.34 3.60
N VAL A 242 -5.30 11.47 4.26
CA VAL A 242 -6.48 12.20 3.78
C VAL A 242 -6.16 13.68 3.54
N ASN A 243 -5.44 14.32 4.48
CA ASN A 243 -5.11 15.74 4.39
C ASN A 243 -3.90 16.04 3.49
N ILE A 244 -3.08 15.04 3.17
CA ILE A 244 -1.96 15.15 2.23
C ILE A 244 -2.10 14.02 1.19
N PRO A 245 -3.07 14.09 0.25
CA PRO A 245 -3.39 12.97 -0.65
C PRO A 245 -2.19 12.42 -1.42
N LYS A 246 -1.20 13.27 -1.73
CA LYS A 246 0.05 12.89 -2.40
C LYS A 246 0.89 11.85 -1.64
N VAL A 247 0.71 11.69 -0.33
CA VAL A 247 1.40 10.65 0.44
C VAL A 247 0.67 9.32 0.42
N GLN A 248 -0.61 9.26 0.04
CA GLN A 248 -1.39 8.02 0.06
C GLN A 248 -0.79 6.96 -0.86
N SER A 249 -0.19 7.36 -1.98
CA SER A 249 0.49 6.45 -2.90
C SER A 249 1.81 5.88 -2.38
N TYR A 250 2.27 6.32 -1.19
CA TYR A 250 3.52 5.87 -0.56
C TYR A 250 3.25 5.30 0.84
N TYR A 251 2.70 6.12 1.73
CA TYR A 251 2.44 5.81 3.14
C TYR A 251 1.00 6.18 3.50
N ASN A 252 0.01 5.48 2.94
CA ASN A 252 -1.38 5.65 3.35
C ASN A 252 -1.57 5.26 4.83
N SER A 253 -2.48 5.94 5.53
CA SER A 253 -2.76 5.65 6.94
C SER A 253 -4.12 4.99 7.08
N THR A 254 -4.16 3.76 7.58
CA THR A 254 -5.43 3.04 7.83
C THR A 254 -6.22 3.61 9.00
N GLY A 255 -5.56 4.34 9.91
CA GLY A 255 -6.22 4.95 11.06
C GLY A 255 -5.35 5.96 11.83
N TYR A 256 -5.89 6.45 12.93
CA TYR A 256 -5.14 7.26 13.90
C TYR A 256 -5.38 6.84 15.36
N GLY A 257 -6.35 5.95 15.62
CA GLY A 257 -6.74 5.56 16.98
C GLY A 257 -5.64 4.78 17.68
N ASP A 258 -5.08 3.79 17.01
CA ASP A 258 -3.89 3.03 17.42
C ASP A 258 -2.70 3.97 17.72
N GLU A 259 -2.58 5.07 16.97
CA GLU A 259 -1.52 6.05 17.14
C GLU A 259 -1.66 6.90 18.38
N LEU A 260 -2.90 7.24 18.75
CA LEU A 260 -3.22 7.95 19.98
C LEU A 260 -2.97 7.04 21.19
N LEU A 261 -3.39 5.77 21.11
CA LEU A 261 -3.12 4.79 22.16
C LEU A 261 -1.62 4.58 22.33
N TRP A 262 -0.90 4.34 21.25
CA TRP A 262 0.55 4.15 21.26
C TRP A 262 1.29 5.36 21.85
N ALA A 263 0.92 6.58 21.46
CA ALA A 263 1.53 7.80 21.98
C ALA A 263 1.23 8.03 23.47
N ALA A 264 -0.02 7.84 23.90
CA ALA A 264 -0.41 7.96 25.28
C ALA A 264 0.36 6.95 26.15
N SER A 265 0.52 5.71 25.69
CA SER A 265 1.35 4.70 26.36
C SER A 265 2.79 5.20 26.58
N TRP A 266 3.47 5.69 25.53
CA TRP A 266 4.83 6.22 25.67
C TRP A 266 4.92 7.46 26.56
N LEU A 267 3.93 8.36 26.51
CA LEU A 267 3.86 9.52 27.38
C LEU A 267 3.65 9.14 28.85
N TYR A 268 2.82 8.14 29.12
CA TYR A 268 2.68 7.58 30.46
C TYR A 268 4.02 7.03 30.95
N HIS A 269 4.71 6.21 30.15
CA HIS A 269 6.04 5.69 30.51
C HIS A 269 7.08 6.80 30.71
N ALA A 270 6.99 7.91 29.97
CA ALA A 270 7.93 9.03 30.11
C ALA A 270 7.65 9.95 31.31
N THR A 271 6.38 10.06 31.73
CA THR A 271 5.93 11.10 32.67
C THR A 271 5.35 10.58 33.98
N GLU A 272 4.89 9.32 34.00
CA GLU A 272 4.07 8.72 35.06
C GLU A 272 2.74 9.46 35.32
N ASP A 273 2.34 10.35 34.41
CA ASP A 273 1.09 11.10 34.49
C ASP A 273 -0.09 10.18 34.16
N LYS A 274 -0.94 9.92 35.17
CA LYS A 274 -2.09 9.01 35.07
C LYS A 274 -3.10 9.43 34.01
N THR A 275 -3.14 10.70 33.61
CA THR A 275 -4.08 11.16 32.56
C THR A 275 -3.88 10.43 31.24
N TYR A 276 -2.65 10.04 30.89
CA TYR A 276 -2.38 9.24 29.70
C TYR A 276 -2.79 7.78 29.87
N LEU A 277 -2.68 7.24 31.09
CA LEU A 277 -3.15 5.88 31.40
C LEU A 277 -4.70 5.82 31.38
N ASP A 278 -5.35 6.86 31.90
CA ASP A 278 -6.79 7.03 31.85
C ASP A 278 -7.26 7.18 30.40
N PHE A 279 -6.47 7.88 29.56
CA PHE A 279 -6.75 8.00 28.13
C PHE A 279 -6.74 6.64 27.42
N VAL A 280 -5.71 5.82 27.60
CA VAL A 280 -5.65 4.48 26.96
C VAL A 280 -6.72 3.54 27.51
N SER A 281 -7.10 3.69 28.78
CA SER A 281 -8.18 2.90 29.39
C SER A 281 -9.54 3.31 28.81
N LYS A 282 -9.81 4.61 28.71
CA LYS A 282 -11.10 5.15 28.22
C LYS A 282 -11.33 4.91 26.73
N ASN A 283 -10.28 5.07 25.91
CA ASN A 283 -10.39 4.93 24.46
C ASN A 283 -10.01 3.51 23.98
N GLY A 284 -9.74 2.58 24.90
CA GLY A 284 -9.28 1.23 24.58
C GLY A 284 -10.34 0.41 23.83
N ASP A 285 -11.61 0.49 24.21
CA ASP A 285 -12.67 -0.26 23.53
C ASP A 285 -12.89 0.23 22.08
N GLU A 286 -12.74 1.54 21.85
CA GLU A 286 -12.91 2.15 20.52
C GLU A 286 -11.70 1.91 19.61
N PHE A 287 -10.48 2.03 20.15
CA PHE A 287 -9.26 2.04 19.33
C PHE A 287 -8.40 0.79 19.48
N GLY A 288 -8.58 -0.01 20.54
CA GLY A 288 -7.68 -1.10 20.92
C GLY A 288 -7.91 -2.41 20.16
N ASN A 289 -9.05 -2.54 19.46
CA ASN A 289 -9.48 -3.73 18.71
C ASN A 289 -9.30 -5.03 19.51
N PHE A 290 -9.82 -5.05 20.73
CA PHE A 290 -9.58 -6.15 21.66
C PHE A 290 -10.12 -7.49 21.14
N GLY A 291 -9.39 -8.57 21.40
CA GLY A 291 -9.74 -9.91 20.95
C GLY A 291 -9.52 -10.19 19.47
N SER A 292 -9.07 -9.20 18.68
CA SER A 292 -8.78 -9.35 17.25
C SER A 292 -7.30 -9.06 16.97
N PRO A 293 -6.41 -10.09 17.05
CA PRO A 293 -4.99 -9.95 16.76
C PRO A 293 -4.75 -9.34 15.38
N SER A 294 -3.72 -8.49 15.28
CA SER A 294 -3.31 -7.85 14.03
C SER A 294 -1.78 -7.81 13.92
N TRP A 295 -1.25 -7.22 12.85
CA TRP A 295 0.18 -7.21 12.56
C TRP A 295 0.82 -5.84 12.84
N PHE A 296 1.95 -5.85 13.55
CA PHE A 296 2.66 -4.63 13.93
C PHE A 296 3.42 -4.06 12.74
N SER A 297 3.28 -2.75 12.49
CA SER A 297 3.88 -2.09 11.33
C SER A 297 4.05 -0.59 11.53
N TRP A 298 4.66 0.08 10.54
CA TRP A 298 4.72 1.55 10.51
C TRP A 298 3.34 2.20 10.39
N ASP A 299 2.28 1.47 10.06
CA ASP A 299 0.90 1.96 9.98
C ASP A 299 0.08 1.51 11.19
N ASN A 300 0.03 0.22 11.52
CA ASN A 300 -0.75 -0.31 12.66
C ASN A 300 0.10 -0.59 13.91
N LYS A 301 -0.20 0.10 15.02
CA LYS A 301 0.57 0.05 16.29
C LYS A 301 -0.09 -0.79 17.36
N LEU A 302 -1.23 -1.41 17.08
CA LEU A 302 -2.01 -2.11 18.11
C LEU A 302 -1.24 -3.24 18.79
N PRO A 303 -0.55 -4.16 18.08
CA PRO A 303 0.15 -5.24 18.77
C PRO A 303 1.31 -4.72 19.64
N GLY A 304 2.02 -3.69 19.17
CA GLY A 304 3.03 -2.99 19.96
C GLY A 304 2.45 -2.33 21.21
N THR A 305 1.32 -1.66 21.07
CA THR A 305 0.61 -0.98 22.16
C THR A 305 0.12 -1.96 23.21
N GLN A 306 -0.47 -3.07 22.78
CA GLN A 306 -0.98 -4.14 23.63
C GLN A 306 0.14 -4.76 24.47
N ILE A 307 1.30 -5.04 23.85
CA ILE A 307 2.47 -5.58 24.55
C ILE A 307 3.12 -4.54 25.47
N LEU A 308 3.22 -3.28 25.03
CA LEU A 308 3.76 -2.21 25.88
C LEU A 308 2.89 -1.96 27.11
N LEU A 309 1.56 -1.99 26.98
CA LEU A 309 0.64 -1.79 28.11
C LEU A 309 0.51 -3.05 28.98
N SER A 310 0.59 -4.25 28.40
CA SER A 310 0.58 -5.49 29.19
C SER A 310 1.76 -5.53 30.16
N ARG A 311 2.91 -4.94 29.81
CA ARG A 311 4.06 -4.71 30.71
C ARG A 311 3.65 -4.14 32.06
N LEU A 312 2.70 -3.22 32.10
CA LEU A 312 2.23 -2.62 33.35
C LEU A 312 1.57 -3.64 34.27
N THR A 313 0.82 -4.59 33.70
CA THR A 313 0.18 -5.68 34.47
C THR A 313 1.19 -6.68 35.02
N PHE A 314 2.33 -6.87 34.33
CA PHE A 314 3.44 -7.72 34.77
C PHE A 314 4.23 -7.11 35.94
N PHE A 315 4.47 -5.79 35.92
CA PHE A 315 5.42 -5.16 36.84
C PHE A 315 4.83 -4.14 37.82
N LYS A 316 3.56 -3.72 37.67
CA LYS A 316 2.85 -2.83 38.62
C LYS A 316 1.64 -3.56 39.21
N LYS A 317 1.85 -4.27 40.33
CA LYS A 317 0.83 -5.08 41.02
C LYS A 317 -0.47 -4.31 41.32
N ASP A 318 -0.38 -3.01 41.62
CA ASP A 318 -1.54 -2.16 41.92
C ASP A 318 -2.45 -1.90 40.70
N LEU A 319 -1.96 -2.15 39.48
CA LEU A 319 -2.68 -1.91 38.22
C LEU A 319 -3.15 -3.21 37.54
N SER A 320 -2.73 -4.38 38.06
CA SER A 320 -3.03 -5.71 37.50
C SER A 320 -4.51 -6.09 37.52
N GLY A 321 -5.38 -5.31 38.19
CA GLY A 321 -6.85 -5.51 38.22
C GLY A 321 -7.66 -4.41 37.49
N SER A 322 -7.00 -3.49 36.79
CA SER A 322 -7.73 -2.44 36.06
C SER A 322 -8.40 -3.01 34.80
N LYS A 323 -9.74 -2.90 34.72
CA LYS A 323 -10.53 -3.39 33.57
C LYS A 323 -10.01 -2.86 32.23
N GLY A 324 -9.50 -1.63 32.20
CA GLY A 324 -8.96 -1.01 30.99
C GLY A 324 -7.64 -1.59 30.50
N LEU A 325 -6.78 -2.16 31.36
CA LEU A 325 -5.51 -2.79 30.95
C LEU A 325 -5.65 -4.27 30.63
N GLN A 326 -6.71 -4.92 31.12
CA GLN A 326 -6.94 -6.35 30.91
C GLN A 326 -7.12 -6.69 29.43
N GLY A 327 -7.91 -5.91 28.67
CA GLY A 327 -8.12 -6.13 27.23
C GLY A 327 -6.81 -6.05 26.41
N TYR A 328 -5.89 -5.16 26.79
CA TYR A 328 -4.57 -5.08 26.16
C TYR A 328 -3.72 -6.33 26.44
N LYS A 329 -3.74 -6.84 27.68
CA LYS A 329 -3.03 -8.06 28.04
C LYS A 329 -3.60 -9.27 27.30
N GLU A 330 -4.91 -9.48 27.36
CA GLU A 330 -5.58 -10.62 26.69
C GLU A 330 -5.33 -10.62 25.18
N THR A 331 -5.37 -9.43 24.55
CA THR A 331 -5.09 -9.32 23.12
C THR A 331 -3.60 -9.53 22.82
N ALA A 332 -2.69 -9.07 23.67
CA ALA A 332 -1.26 -9.39 23.54
C ALA A 332 -0.99 -10.90 23.63
N GLU A 333 -1.67 -11.59 24.55
CA GLU A 333 -1.60 -13.06 24.69
C GLU A 333 -2.13 -13.75 23.44
N ALA A 334 -3.27 -13.29 22.90
CA ALA A 334 -3.81 -13.81 21.65
C ALA A 334 -2.85 -13.61 20.45
N VAL A 335 -2.16 -12.46 20.37
CA VAL A 335 -1.10 -12.24 19.39
C VAL A 335 0.01 -13.27 19.58
N MET A 336 0.52 -13.46 20.80
CA MET A 336 1.60 -14.43 21.09
C MET A 336 1.19 -15.87 20.74
N CYS A 337 -0.03 -16.27 21.09
CA CYS A 337 -0.57 -17.58 20.74
C CYS A 337 -0.64 -17.79 19.23
N GLY A 338 -0.98 -16.75 18.44
CA GLY A 338 -1.01 -16.85 16.97
C GLY A 338 0.36 -17.03 16.32
N LEU A 339 1.45 -16.70 17.01
CA LEU A 339 2.81 -16.78 16.47
C LEU A 339 3.47 -18.15 16.64
N ILE A 340 3.06 -18.93 17.64
CA ILE A 340 3.65 -20.23 17.95
C ILE A 340 3.05 -21.31 17.02
N PRO A 341 3.83 -22.01 16.17
CA PRO A 341 3.29 -22.95 15.19
C PRO A 341 2.48 -24.11 15.78
N SER A 342 2.80 -24.55 16.99
CA SER A 342 2.11 -25.63 17.71
C SER A 342 0.88 -25.16 18.50
N SER A 343 0.57 -23.86 18.48
CA SER A 343 -0.62 -23.31 19.13
C SER A 343 -1.89 -23.65 18.37
N PRO A 344 -3.02 -23.91 19.06
CA PRO A 344 -4.31 -24.13 18.40
C PRO A 344 -4.81 -22.91 17.62
N THR A 345 -4.30 -21.71 17.94
CA THR A 345 -4.65 -20.46 17.25
C THR A 345 -3.53 -19.97 16.32
N ALA A 346 -2.54 -20.82 16.02
CA ALA A 346 -1.41 -20.48 15.16
C ALA A 346 -1.90 -19.96 13.80
N THR A 347 -1.26 -18.90 13.31
CA THR A 347 -1.53 -18.41 11.95
C THR A 347 -1.14 -19.46 10.90
N SER A 348 -2.02 -19.66 9.92
CA SER A 348 -1.73 -20.46 8.72
C SER A 348 -0.91 -19.69 7.68
N SER A 349 -0.69 -18.39 7.88
CA SER A 349 -0.03 -17.50 6.92
C SER A 349 1.49 -17.66 6.98
N ARG A 350 2.01 -18.74 6.37
CA ARG A 350 3.44 -19.08 6.35
C ARG A 350 3.89 -19.58 4.99
N THR A 351 5.16 -19.35 4.69
CA THR A 351 5.85 -20.00 3.57
C THR A 351 6.14 -21.48 3.90
N GLU A 352 6.53 -22.26 2.89
CA GLU A 352 6.94 -23.66 3.10
C GLU A 352 8.20 -23.73 3.99
N GLY A 353 9.11 -22.76 3.82
CA GLY A 353 10.28 -22.58 4.69
C GLY A 353 9.97 -22.10 6.12
N GLY A 354 8.69 -21.86 6.46
CA GLY A 354 8.24 -21.56 7.82
C GLY A 354 8.29 -20.08 8.24
N LEU A 355 8.56 -19.17 7.29
CA LEU A 355 8.48 -17.72 7.53
C LEU A 355 7.01 -17.30 7.64
N ILE A 356 6.65 -16.48 8.63
CA ILE A 356 5.35 -15.79 8.63
C ILE A 356 5.30 -14.86 7.42
N TRP A 357 4.29 -15.04 6.57
CA TRP A 357 4.15 -14.31 5.31
C TRP A 357 2.76 -13.68 5.24
N VAL A 358 2.68 -12.35 5.26
CA VAL A 358 1.42 -11.60 5.42
C VAL A 358 1.11 -10.71 4.21
N ALA A 359 2.14 -10.14 3.60
CA ALA A 359 2.02 -9.24 2.48
C ALA A 359 3.14 -9.50 1.48
N GLU A 360 2.83 -9.34 0.19
CA GLU A 360 3.80 -9.49 -0.90
C GLU A 360 4.83 -8.37 -0.93
N TRP A 361 4.39 -7.13 -0.70
CA TRP A 361 5.29 -6.00 -0.57
C TRP A 361 5.91 -6.02 0.83
N ASN A 362 7.24 -6.05 0.89
CA ASN A 362 7.97 -6.00 2.15
C ASN A 362 7.59 -7.14 3.12
N ALA A 363 7.61 -8.38 2.62
CA ALA A 363 7.25 -9.60 3.32
C ALA A 363 7.98 -9.83 4.66
N LEU A 364 9.19 -9.28 4.85
CA LEU A 364 9.97 -9.44 6.08
C LEU A 364 9.54 -8.52 7.24
N GLN A 365 8.68 -7.52 7.01
CA GLN A 365 8.27 -6.60 8.08
C GLN A 365 7.54 -7.32 9.22
N GLN A 366 6.48 -8.05 8.90
CA GLN A 366 5.62 -8.72 9.88
C GLN A 366 6.35 -9.83 10.65
N PRO A 367 7.08 -10.78 10.03
CA PRO A 367 7.82 -11.80 10.77
C PRO A 367 8.85 -11.16 11.73
N VAL A 368 9.66 -10.20 11.28
CA VAL A 368 10.66 -9.54 12.14
C VAL A 368 10.00 -8.77 13.28
N SER A 369 8.91 -8.02 12.99
CA SER A 369 8.18 -7.28 14.01
C SER A 369 7.57 -8.18 15.07
N SER A 370 6.94 -9.29 14.66
CA SER A 370 6.33 -10.27 15.54
C SER A 370 7.36 -11.01 16.38
N SER A 371 8.53 -11.31 15.82
CA SER A 371 9.64 -11.90 16.56
C SER A 371 10.20 -10.96 17.61
N PHE A 372 10.38 -9.68 17.30
CA PHE A 372 10.80 -8.68 18.29
C PHE A 372 9.78 -8.60 19.45
N LEU A 373 8.50 -8.54 19.12
CA LEU A 373 7.42 -8.51 20.10
C LEU A 373 7.33 -9.79 20.94
N ALA A 374 7.55 -10.96 20.35
CA ALA A 374 7.60 -12.24 21.05
C ALA A 374 8.77 -12.30 22.04
N THR A 375 9.94 -11.74 21.69
CA THR A 375 11.07 -11.67 22.64
C THR A 375 10.78 -10.74 23.82
N LEU A 376 10.14 -9.59 23.58
CA LEU A 376 9.72 -8.67 24.64
C LEU A 376 8.74 -9.35 25.61
N TYR A 377 7.70 -9.99 25.07
CA TYR A 377 6.69 -10.65 25.90
C TYR A 377 7.26 -11.82 26.68
N SER A 378 8.11 -12.64 26.04
CA SER A 378 8.88 -13.69 26.72
C SER A 378 9.69 -13.13 27.88
N ASP A 379 10.38 -12.01 27.68
CA ASP A 379 11.19 -11.40 28.73
C ASP A 379 10.31 -10.89 29.87
N TYR A 380 9.12 -10.36 29.58
CA TYR A 380 8.18 -9.93 30.61
C TYR A 380 7.73 -11.11 31.48
N MET A 381 7.34 -12.22 30.86
CA MET A 381 6.96 -13.45 31.55
C MET A 381 8.08 -13.99 32.45
N LEU A 382 9.30 -14.13 31.91
CA LEU A 382 10.47 -14.60 32.65
C LEU A 382 10.76 -13.70 33.87
N THR A 383 10.66 -12.39 33.66
CA THR A 383 11.02 -11.40 34.66
C THR A 383 9.97 -11.29 35.77
N SER A 384 8.69 -11.50 35.45
CA SER A 384 7.60 -11.49 36.42
C SER A 384 7.37 -12.83 37.14
N GLY A 385 8.08 -13.89 36.72
CA GLY A 385 7.86 -15.26 37.22
C GLY A 385 6.58 -15.91 36.70
N ILE A 386 6.06 -15.48 35.53
CA ILE A 386 4.95 -16.16 34.86
C ILE A 386 5.54 -17.27 34.01
N GLU A 387 5.27 -18.51 34.39
CA GLU A 387 5.88 -19.69 33.78
C GLU A 387 5.23 -20.11 32.46
N ASN A 388 3.94 -19.81 32.28
CA ASN A 388 3.14 -20.32 31.17
C ASN A 388 2.20 -19.24 30.60
N LEU A 389 2.13 -19.19 29.27
CA LEU A 389 1.13 -18.49 28.47
C LEU A 389 0.05 -19.51 28.10
N ALA A 390 -1.21 -19.23 28.45
CA ALA A 390 -2.33 -20.09 28.09
C ALA A 390 -2.88 -19.73 26.71
N CYS A 391 -2.99 -20.73 25.84
CA CYS A 391 -3.53 -20.63 24.49
C CYS A 391 -4.62 -21.71 24.32
N GLY A 392 -5.83 -21.41 24.80
CA GLY A 392 -6.90 -22.42 24.90
C GLY A 392 -6.52 -23.53 25.88
N ASP A 393 -6.62 -24.78 25.42
CA ASP A 393 -6.28 -25.98 26.22
C ASP A 393 -4.78 -26.29 26.25
N THR A 394 -3.96 -25.48 25.56
CA THR A 394 -2.50 -25.64 25.50
C THR A 394 -1.78 -24.52 26.24
N SER A 395 -0.60 -24.80 26.77
CA SER A 395 0.25 -23.82 27.44
C SER A 395 1.65 -23.80 26.86
N PHE A 396 2.24 -22.60 26.79
CA PHE A 396 3.56 -22.36 26.21
C PHE A 396 4.45 -21.63 27.19
N LYS A 397 5.74 -21.98 27.22
CA LYS A 397 6.75 -21.36 28.05
C LYS A 397 7.33 -20.12 27.35
N PRO A 398 7.97 -19.20 28.08
CA PRO A 398 8.72 -18.11 27.46
C PRO A 398 9.77 -18.58 26.44
N SER A 399 10.39 -19.75 26.67
CA SER A 399 11.33 -20.36 25.74
C SER A 399 10.71 -20.68 24.38
N ASP A 400 9.41 -21.00 24.30
CA ASP A 400 8.71 -21.26 23.04
C ASP A 400 8.56 -19.99 22.20
N LEU A 401 8.27 -18.86 22.83
CA LEU A 401 8.23 -17.54 22.17
C LEU A 401 9.60 -17.14 21.63
N ARG A 402 10.69 -17.39 22.39
CA ARG A 402 12.06 -17.14 21.89
C ARG A 402 12.45 -18.11 20.79
N LYS A 403 12.01 -19.37 20.85
CA LYS A 403 12.25 -20.37 19.79
C LYS A 403 11.59 -19.94 18.48
N PHE A 404 10.35 -19.44 18.54
CA PHE A 404 9.71 -18.80 17.39
C PHE A 404 10.50 -17.59 16.90
N ALA A 405 10.92 -16.67 17.78
CA ALA A 405 11.66 -15.49 17.36
C ALA A 405 13.00 -15.83 16.69
N ARG A 406 13.73 -16.81 17.22
CA ARG A 406 14.97 -17.34 16.61
C ARG A 406 14.69 -17.96 15.24
N SER A 407 13.59 -18.69 15.06
CA SER A 407 13.32 -19.32 13.75
C SER A 407 13.15 -18.29 12.63
N GLN A 408 12.47 -17.17 12.90
CA GLN A 408 12.31 -16.10 11.92
C GLN A 408 13.60 -15.29 11.72
N ALA A 409 14.35 -15.04 12.81
CA ALA A 409 15.65 -14.36 12.73
C ALA A 409 16.66 -15.19 11.91
N ASP A 410 16.73 -16.50 12.17
CA ASP A 410 17.61 -17.41 11.44
C ASP A 410 17.19 -17.53 9.97
N TYR A 411 15.88 -17.60 9.69
CA TYR A 411 15.37 -17.56 8.32
C TYR A 411 15.86 -16.28 7.60
N MET A 412 15.68 -15.11 8.22
CA MET A 412 16.15 -13.83 7.68
C MET A 412 17.67 -13.83 7.45
N LEU A 413 18.44 -14.46 8.33
CA LEU A 413 19.90 -14.46 8.28
C LEU A 413 20.52 -15.56 7.39
N GLY A 414 19.70 -16.41 6.76
CA GLY A 414 20.16 -17.38 5.75
C GLY A 414 19.69 -18.83 5.95
N LYS A 415 18.99 -19.15 7.03
CA LYS A 415 18.36 -20.46 7.24
C LYS A 415 17.01 -20.54 6.52
N ASN A 416 17.04 -20.30 5.22
CA ASN A 416 15.89 -20.32 4.33
C ASN A 416 16.19 -21.18 3.09
N PRO A 417 15.18 -21.53 2.27
CA PRO A 417 15.39 -22.34 1.07
C PRO A 417 16.45 -21.80 0.09
N GLU A 418 16.58 -20.47 -0.01
CA GLU A 418 17.57 -19.78 -0.86
C GLU A 418 19.01 -19.82 -0.32
N LYS A 419 19.18 -20.25 0.95
CA LYS A 419 20.45 -20.23 1.70
C LYS A 419 21.14 -18.86 1.61
N MET A 420 20.36 -17.79 1.65
CA MET A 420 20.81 -16.41 1.44
C MET A 420 20.36 -15.53 2.61
N SER A 421 21.25 -14.71 3.15
CA SER A 421 20.85 -13.69 4.12
C SER A 421 20.10 -12.57 3.44
N TYR A 422 18.95 -12.17 3.96
CA TYR A 422 18.23 -10.97 3.53
C TYR A 422 18.72 -9.68 4.21
N LEU A 423 19.70 -9.78 5.12
CA LEU A 423 20.41 -8.65 5.69
C LEU A 423 21.67 -8.37 4.86
N VAL A 424 21.66 -7.28 4.11
CA VAL A 424 22.73 -6.95 3.16
C VAL A 424 24.08 -6.84 3.86
N GLY A 425 25.06 -7.59 3.37
CA GLY A 425 26.42 -7.64 3.89
C GLY A 425 26.65 -8.62 5.05
N TYR A 426 25.63 -9.40 5.45
CA TYR A 426 25.78 -10.46 6.45
C TYR A 426 25.84 -11.85 5.78
N GLY A 427 26.77 -12.69 6.24
CA GLY A 427 27.00 -14.03 5.68
C GLY A 427 27.69 -14.02 4.30
N ASP A 428 27.82 -15.21 3.71
CA ASP A 428 28.58 -15.40 2.46
C ASP A 428 27.73 -15.13 1.20
N LYS A 429 26.40 -15.14 1.32
CA LYS A 429 25.44 -14.91 0.23
C LYS A 429 24.36 -13.95 0.72
N TYR A 430 24.25 -12.79 0.10
CA TYR A 430 23.26 -11.75 0.39
C TYR A 430 22.90 -10.97 -0.90
N PRO A 431 21.79 -10.20 -0.92
CA PRO A 431 21.39 -9.41 -2.09
C PRO A 431 22.44 -8.39 -2.53
N GLU A 432 22.78 -8.41 -3.82
CA GLU A 432 23.76 -7.53 -4.45
C GLU A 432 23.09 -6.45 -5.32
N TYR A 433 21.80 -6.62 -5.68
CA TYR A 433 21.04 -5.73 -6.56
C TYR A 433 19.95 -4.97 -5.80
N VAL A 434 20.27 -4.50 -4.60
CA VAL A 434 19.37 -3.73 -3.72
C VAL A 434 18.77 -2.52 -4.45
N HIS A 435 17.45 -2.32 -4.36
CA HIS A 435 16.75 -1.15 -4.93
C HIS A 435 17.07 0.11 -4.10
N HIS A 436 18.26 0.69 -4.28
CA HIS A 436 18.71 1.84 -3.49
C HIS A 436 19.62 2.77 -4.30
N ARG A 437 19.16 4.00 -4.56
CA ARG A 437 19.83 4.97 -5.47
C ARG A 437 21.29 5.21 -5.13
N GLY A 438 21.61 5.44 -3.86
CA GLY A 438 22.99 5.66 -3.43
C GLY A 438 23.87 4.41 -3.55
N ALA A 439 23.28 3.22 -3.52
CA ALA A 439 24.00 1.95 -3.61
C ALA A 439 24.29 1.60 -5.08
N SER A 440 23.30 1.81 -5.95
CA SER A 440 23.34 1.44 -7.37
C SER A 440 24.22 2.34 -8.24
N ILE A 441 24.51 3.57 -7.81
CA ILE A 441 25.30 4.55 -8.59
C ILE A 441 26.75 4.58 -8.07
N PRO A 442 27.81 4.53 -8.90
CA PRO A 442 29.21 4.63 -8.45
C PRO A 442 29.54 5.95 -7.78
N ALA A 443 30.44 5.93 -6.79
CA ALA A 443 30.79 7.08 -5.94
C ALA A 443 31.27 8.32 -6.68
N ASP A 444 31.98 8.10 -7.77
CA ASP A 444 32.60 9.07 -8.65
C ASP A 444 31.73 9.44 -9.86
N ALA A 445 30.58 8.78 -10.04
CA ALA A 445 29.69 9.04 -11.17
C ALA A 445 28.94 10.38 -11.00
N ASN A 446 29.09 11.27 -11.99
CA ASN A 446 28.33 12.52 -12.06
C ASN A 446 27.07 12.31 -12.91
N THR A 447 26.01 11.83 -12.27
CA THR A 447 24.73 11.57 -12.92
C THR A 447 23.71 12.68 -12.70
N GLY A 448 22.95 13.02 -13.73
CA GLY A 448 21.72 13.80 -13.68
C GLY A 448 20.48 12.91 -13.47
N CYS A 449 19.29 13.49 -13.57
CA CYS A 449 18.03 12.78 -13.27
C CYS A 449 17.63 11.69 -14.28
N LYS A 450 18.02 11.82 -15.56
CA LYS A 450 17.53 10.95 -16.64
C LYS A 450 18.53 9.84 -16.98
N ASP A 451 19.80 10.19 -16.96
CA ASP A 451 20.96 9.32 -17.16
C ASP A 451 21.15 8.34 -16.00
N GLY A 452 20.75 8.69 -14.76
CA GLY A 452 20.85 7.75 -13.66
C GLY A 452 20.09 6.44 -13.86
N PHE A 453 19.04 6.39 -14.70
CA PHE A 453 18.29 5.16 -14.98
C PHE A 453 19.13 4.03 -15.61
N GLU A 454 20.29 4.33 -16.19
CA GLU A 454 21.26 3.31 -16.60
C GLU A 454 21.65 2.40 -15.43
N TRP A 455 21.79 2.97 -14.23
CA TRP A 455 22.12 2.25 -13.00
C TRP A 455 20.92 1.53 -12.39
N LEU A 456 19.70 1.78 -12.83
CA LEU A 456 18.56 0.93 -12.42
C LEU A 456 18.55 -0.37 -13.25
N ASN A 457 18.90 -0.26 -14.53
CA ASN A 457 18.81 -1.33 -15.52
C ASN A 457 20.13 -2.07 -15.75
N SER A 458 21.21 -1.69 -15.06
CA SER A 458 22.50 -2.36 -15.18
C SER A 458 22.40 -3.84 -14.76
N GLU A 459 23.17 -4.70 -15.41
CA GLU A 459 23.31 -6.12 -15.07
C GLU A 459 24.42 -6.37 -14.05
N GLU A 460 25.20 -5.34 -13.71
CA GLU A 460 26.29 -5.44 -12.72
C GLU A 460 25.77 -5.22 -11.29
N PRO A 461 26.35 -5.89 -10.27
CA PRO A 461 26.06 -5.65 -8.86
C PRO A 461 26.11 -4.17 -8.45
N ASN A 462 25.42 -3.81 -7.37
CA ASN A 462 25.51 -2.45 -6.84
C ASN A 462 26.98 -2.09 -6.53
N PRO A 463 27.52 -0.98 -7.09
CA PRO A 463 28.92 -0.58 -6.87
C PRO A 463 29.21 -0.18 -5.42
N ASN A 464 28.18 0.19 -4.64
CA ASN A 464 28.32 0.41 -3.20
C ASN A 464 27.40 -0.55 -2.43
N VAL A 465 27.96 -1.25 -1.46
CA VAL A 465 27.18 -2.18 -0.61
C VAL A 465 26.41 -1.42 0.45
N ALA A 466 25.09 -1.60 0.48
CA ALA A 466 24.20 -1.01 1.47
C ALA A 466 24.19 -1.81 2.79
N TYR A 467 25.34 -1.88 3.47
CA TYR A 467 25.51 -2.69 4.69
C TYR A 467 24.39 -2.47 5.72
N GLY A 468 23.81 -3.56 6.20
CA GLY A 468 22.76 -3.55 7.21
C GLY A 468 21.35 -3.28 6.69
N ALA A 469 21.20 -3.05 5.39
CA ALA A 469 19.89 -2.90 4.79
C ALA A 469 19.12 -4.23 4.86
N LEU A 470 17.92 -4.21 5.46
CA LEU A 470 17.00 -5.34 5.35
C LEU A 470 16.11 -5.13 4.12
N VAL A 471 16.26 -6.00 3.11
CA VAL A 471 15.42 -5.98 1.90
C VAL A 471 13.99 -6.46 2.20
N GLY A 472 13.07 -6.28 1.25
CA GLY A 472 11.66 -6.64 1.38
C GLY A 472 11.41 -8.13 1.65
N GLY A 473 12.24 -9.02 1.08
CA GLY A 473 12.20 -10.47 1.35
C GLY A 473 11.50 -11.32 0.29
N PRO A 474 11.30 -12.62 0.55
CA PRO A 474 10.86 -13.58 -0.46
C PRO A 474 9.35 -13.50 -0.75
N PHE A 475 8.96 -14.07 -1.89
CA PHE A 475 7.56 -14.36 -2.19
C PHE A 475 7.06 -15.53 -1.33
N LEU A 476 5.74 -15.80 -1.40
CA LEU A 476 5.09 -16.82 -0.57
C LEU A 476 5.71 -18.22 -0.75
N ASN A 477 6.23 -18.53 -1.94
CA ASN A 477 6.90 -19.78 -2.27
C ASN A 477 8.40 -19.79 -1.90
N ASP A 478 8.83 -18.92 -0.98
CA ASP A 478 10.21 -18.75 -0.53
C ASP A 478 11.20 -18.22 -1.60
N THR A 479 10.76 -17.99 -2.85
CA THR A 479 11.64 -17.49 -3.92
C THR A 479 12.02 -16.03 -3.72
N PHE A 480 13.30 -15.71 -3.99
CA PHE A 480 13.83 -14.35 -3.95
C PHE A 480 14.56 -14.02 -5.24
N ILE A 481 14.10 -12.98 -5.95
CA ILE A 481 14.72 -12.51 -7.19
C ILE A 481 15.52 -11.25 -6.87
N ASP A 482 16.84 -11.39 -6.77
CA ASP A 482 17.79 -10.30 -6.49
C ASP A 482 17.94 -9.39 -7.73
N ALA A 483 17.04 -8.41 -7.85
CA ALA A 483 17.01 -7.49 -8.98
C ALA A 483 16.59 -6.09 -8.53
N ARG A 484 17.34 -5.07 -8.98
CA ARG A 484 17.08 -3.66 -8.64
C ARG A 484 15.68 -3.21 -9.02
N ASN A 485 15.14 -3.64 -10.15
CA ASN A 485 13.79 -3.24 -10.56
C ASN A 485 12.68 -3.98 -9.80
N ASN A 486 13.02 -5.03 -9.04
CA ASN A 486 12.11 -5.77 -8.18
C ASN A 486 12.07 -5.14 -6.78
N SER A 487 11.51 -3.93 -6.69
CA SER A 487 11.41 -3.18 -5.44
C SER A 487 10.58 -3.91 -4.37
N MET A 488 9.66 -4.80 -4.73
CA MET A 488 8.87 -5.61 -3.77
C MET A 488 9.77 -6.41 -2.82
N GLN A 489 10.79 -7.06 -3.39
CA GLN A 489 11.70 -7.93 -2.66
C GLN A 489 13.01 -7.23 -2.29
N ASN A 490 13.48 -6.26 -3.09
CA ASN A 490 14.81 -5.66 -2.97
C ASN A 490 14.83 -4.24 -2.39
N GLU A 491 13.69 -3.61 -2.10
CA GLU A 491 13.68 -2.29 -1.47
C GLU A 491 13.93 -2.39 0.03
N PRO A 492 14.99 -1.75 0.56
CA PRO A 492 15.20 -1.66 2.00
C PRO A 492 14.45 -0.48 2.59
N SER A 493 14.13 -0.54 3.88
CA SER A 493 13.49 0.58 4.59
C SER A 493 14.09 0.82 5.99
N THR A 494 14.02 2.06 6.46
CA THR A 494 14.55 2.42 7.79
C THR A 494 13.79 1.73 8.92
N TYR A 495 12.48 1.56 8.78
CA TYR A 495 11.65 0.97 9.84
C TYR A 495 11.84 -0.53 9.98
N ASN A 496 12.02 -1.28 8.88
CA ASN A 496 12.38 -2.70 8.96
C ASN A 496 13.73 -2.88 9.64
N SER A 497 14.71 -2.08 9.22
CA SER A 497 16.06 -2.15 9.78
C SER A 497 16.05 -1.83 11.28
N ALA A 498 15.14 -0.97 11.76
CA ALA A 498 14.96 -0.70 13.19
C ALA A 498 14.35 -1.89 13.95
N LEU A 499 13.39 -2.60 13.34
CA LEU A 499 12.85 -3.85 13.89
C LEU A 499 13.93 -4.93 14.00
N VAL A 500 14.79 -5.06 12.98
CA VAL A 500 15.92 -5.99 12.98
C VAL A 500 16.89 -5.66 14.10
N VAL A 501 17.25 -4.38 14.30
CA VAL A 501 18.07 -3.96 15.44
C VAL A 501 17.43 -4.38 16.76
N GLY A 502 16.13 -4.17 16.93
CA GLY A 502 15.40 -4.59 18.12
C GLY A 502 15.45 -6.10 18.36
N LEU A 503 15.14 -6.89 17.33
CA LEU A 503 15.15 -8.35 17.38
C LEU A 503 16.55 -8.92 17.63
N LEU A 504 17.56 -8.46 16.90
CA LEU A 504 18.92 -8.98 17.08
C LEU A 504 19.45 -8.61 18.47
N SER A 505 19.18 -7.40 18.96
CA SER A 505 19.57 -6.99 20.32
C SER A 505 18.90 -7.82 21.40
N SER A 506 17.66 -8.26 21.19
CA SER A 506 16.98 -9.17 22.12
C SER A 506 17.53 -10.59 22.06
N LEU A 507 18.06 -11.04 20.92
CA LEU A 507 18.61 -12.40 20.75
C LEU A 507 20.10 -12.56 21.08
N VAL A 508 20.86 -11.46 21.14
CA VAL A 508 22.31 -11.43 21.47
C VAL A 508 22.64 -12.17 22.77
N THR A 509 21.79 -12.11 23.78
CA THR A 509 21.98 -12.86 25.02
C THR A 509 20.64 -13.10 25.72
N THR A 510 20.60 -14.10 26.59
CA THR A 510 19.47 -14.42 27.45
C THR A 510 19.60 -13.65 28.76
N SER A 511 18.87 -12.56 28.93
CA SER A 511 18.82 -11.82 30.20
C SER A 511 17.39 -11.36 30.53
N THR A 512 17.11 -11.14 31.81
CA THR A 512 15.82 -10.64 32.28
C THR A 512 15.70 -9.13 32.03
N SER A 513 14.54 -8.67 31.57
CA SER A 513 14.22 -7.27 31.24
C SER A 513 14.31 -6.27 32.42
N LEU A 514 14.60 -6.76 33.63
CA LEU A 514 14.58 -6.01 34.89
C LEU A 514 15.58 -4.85 34.96
N LYS A 515 16.66 -4.86 34.18
CA LYS A 515 17.68 -3.79 34.24
C LYS A 515 17.24 -2.47 33.62
N SER A 516 16.16 -2.45 32.85
CA SER A 516 15.90 -1.32 31.94
C SER A 516 14.43 -0.93 31.93
N PHE A 517 14.09 -0.01 32.85
CA PHE A 517 13.05 1.05 32.73
C PHE A 517 12.88 1.81 34.06
N MET A 518 13.21 1.19 35.21
CA MET A 518 13.05 1.81 36.55
C MET A 518 14.31 1.87 37.43
N ALA A 519 15.44 1.27 37.02
CA ALA A 519 16.68 1.36 37.79
C ALA A 519 17.43 2.67 37.46
N LYS A 520 17.65 3.54 38.47
CA LYS A 520 18.66 4.62 38.39
C LYS A 520 20.00 3.96 38.04
N ARG A 521 20.56 4.24 36.86
CA ARG A 521 21.96 3.85 36.57
C ARG A 521 22.87 4.74 37.44
N THR A 522 23.35 4.22 38.56
CA THR A 522 24.53 4.76 39.23
C THR A 522 25.76 4.23 38.50
N PHE A 523 26.44 5.09 37.76
CA PHE A 523 27.81 4.80 37.32
C PHE A 523 28.73 4.97 38.52
N ASN A 524 29.32 3.88 39.00
CA ASN A 524 30.41 3.92 39.96
C ASN A 524 31.62 4.54 39.27
N THR A 525 31.97 5.77 39.65
CA THR A 525 33.29 6.34 39.40
C THR A 525 34.21 5.93 40.54
N GLU A 526 34.94 4.84 40.36
CA GLU A 526 36.15 4.59 41.15
C GLU A 526 37.33 4.38 40.19
N GLY A 527 38.38 5.19 40.41
CA GLY A 527 39.76 4.82 40.09
C GLY A 527 40.30 5.19 38.71
N SER A 528 40.71 6.45 38.52
CA SER A 528 42.09 6.75 38.07
C SER A 528 42.33 8.26 38.06
N ASN A 529 43.08 8.73 39.07
CA ASN A 529 43.71 10.04 39.09
C ASN A 529 44.90 10.04 38.12
N SER A 530 44.78 10.72 36.98
CA SER A 530 45.95 11.34 36.33
C SER A 530 45.50 12.63 35.62
N ILE A 531 45.98 13.75 36.15
CA ILE A 531 45.83 15.07 35.53
C ILE A 531 46.86 15.15 34.41
N HIS A 532 46.41 15.14 33.16
CA HIS A 532 47.19 15.64 32.03
C HIS A 532 46.41 16.74 31.31
N LYS A 533 46.91 17.97 31.42
CA LYS A 533 46.46 19.14 30.66
C LYS A 533 46.50 18.81 29.16
N PRO A 534 45.46 19.12 28.37
CA PRO A 534 45.50 18.87 26.93
C PRO A 534 46.53 19.79 26.27
N LYS A 535 47.62 19.20 25.76
CA LYS A 535 48.47 19.80 24.73
C LYS A 535 47.65 19.88 23.44
N ILE A 536 47.59 21.07 22.84
CA ILE A 536 47.07 21.28 21.49
C ILE A 536 48.14 20.77 20.50
N PRO A 537 47.88 19.75 19.66
CA PRO A 537 48.80 19.37 18.62
C PRO A 537 48.57 20.25 17.38
N ALA A 538 49.60 21.03 16.99
CA ALA A 538 49.68 21.62 15.66
C ALA A 538 50.29 20.58 14.72
N THR A 539 49.63 20.27 13.60
CA THR A 539 50.18 19.44 12.52
C THR A 539 50.35 20.29 11.28
N GLU A 540 51.60 20.43 10.83
CA GLU A 540 52.00 21.13 9.61
C GLU A 540 52.19 20.09 8.49
N LYS A 541 51.48 20.21 7.37
CA LYS A 541 51.72 19.41 6.16
C LYS A 541 52.15 20.33 5.02
N ARG A 542 53.44 20.28 4.68
CA ARG A 542 53.99 20.88 3.45
C ARG A 542 53.64 20.02 2.24
N ARG A 543 53.15 20.64 1.17
CA ARG A 543 53.19 20.08 -0.17
C ARG A 543 53.60 21.21 -1.12
N ASP A 544 54.81 21.12 -1.68
CA ASP A 544 55.06 21.68 -3.00
C ASP A 544 56.27 21.00 -3.68
N LYS A 545 56.14 20.78 -4.99
CA LYS A 545 57.24 20.63 -5.96
C LYS A 545 56.97 21.58 -7.14
N SER A 546 56.96 22.88 -6.87
CA SER A 546 57.27 23.95 -7.82
C SER A 546 57.49 25.24 -7.03
N GLY A 547 58.56 25.25 -6.23
CA GLY A 547 58.88 26.37 -5.36
C GLY A 547 58.94 27.69 -6.14
N LYS A 548 57.91 28.53 -5.96
CA LYS A 548 57.89 29.99 -6.15
C LYS A 548 56.50 30.62 -5.88
N ARG A 549 55.77 30.19 -4.82
CA ARG A 549 54.77 30.99 -4.09
C ARG A 549 54.21 30.20 -2.90
N VAL A 550 53.98 30.86 -1.77
CA VAL A 550 53.17 30.33 -0.65
C VAL A 550 51.85 31.08 -0.70
N ASP A 551 50.87 30.53 -1.39
CA ASP A 551 49.48 30.98 -1.28
C ASP A 551 48.76 30.00 -0.34
N ASP A 552 48.03 30.56 0.64
CA ASP A 552 47.14 29.92 1.62
C ASP A 552 47.77 29.22 2.85
N VAL A 553 47.97 30.00 3.92
CA VAL A 553 48.07 29.48 5.30
C VAL A 553 46.69 29.56 5.96
N PHE A 554 46.03 28.42 6.15
CA PHE A 554 44.79 28.34 6.93
C PHE A 554 45.11 28.19 8.43
N HIS A 555 44.77 29.22 9.23
CA HIS A 555 44.69 29.09 10.69
C HIS A 555 43.22 28.94 11.11
N SER A 556 42.86 27.76 11.63
CA SER A 556 41.57 27.53 12.29
C SER A 556 41.73 27.75 13.80
N VAL A 557 41.24 28.88 14.30
CA VAL A 557 41.04 29.10 15.74
C VAL A 557 39.68 28.53 16.12
N ARG A 558 39.65 27.46 16.93
CA ARG A 558 38.40 26.92 17.47
C ARG A 558 38.16 27.47 18.88
N SER A 559 37.10 28.25 19.01
CA SER A 559 36.42 28.45 20.29
C SER A 559 35.44 27.29 20.49
N SER A 560 35.59 26.55 21.59
CA SER A 560 34.64 25.53 22.02
C SER A 560 33.92 26.02 23.27
N SER A 561 32.81 26.74 23.09
CA SER A 561 31.85 26.97 24.17
C SER A 561 30.44 26.57 23.74
N CYS A 562 29.92 25.51 24.38
CA CYS A 562 28.53 25.08 24.29
C CYS A 562 27.64 25.95 25.19
N SER A 563 27.25 27.14 24.71
CA SER A 563 26.03 27.83 25.13
C SER A 563 25.74 29.00 24.19
N SER A 564 24.46 29.30 24.02
CA SER A 564 23.87 30.24 23.06
C SER A 564 24.66 31.55 22.85
N ASN A 565 24.80 31.95 21.57
CA ASN A 565 25.17 33.28 21.07
C ASN A 565 25.93 34.23 22.02
N HIS A 566 27.27 34.21 21.96
CA HIS A 566 28.08 35.40 22.19
C HIS A 566 29.14 35.53 21.08
N VAL A 567 29.11 36.66 20.38
CA VAL A 567 30.21 37.11 19.53
C VAL A 567 31.30 37.68 20.44
N GLN A 568 32.52 37.14 20.40
CA GLN A 568 33.69 37.80 20.99
C GLN A 568 34.26 38.80 19.97
N PRO A 569 34.15 40.13 20.17
CA PRO A 569 34.47 41.08 19.11
C PRO A 569 35.97 41.37 18.92
N ASN A 570 36.86 40.90 19.80
CA ASN A 570 38.28 41.27 19.77
C ASN A 570 39.19 40.04 19.90
N LEU A 571 39.53 39.43 18.76
CA LEU A 571 40.66 38.51 18.62
C LEU A 571 41.68 39.15 17.67
N SER A 572 42.87 39.46 18.19
CA SER A 572 44.02 39.90 17.41
C SER A 572 45.12 38.85 17.47
N PHE A 573 45.76 38.55 16.34
CA PHE A 573 46.98 37.75 16.28
C PHE A 573 48.09 38.57 15.62
N THR A 574 49.31 38.46 16.14
CA THR A 574 50.52 39.08 15.59
C THR A 574 51.38 37.97 14.99
N VAL A 575 51.73 38.08 13.70
CA VAL A 575 52.69 37.18 13.05
C VAL A 575 54.08 37.76 13.23
N HIS A 576 54.95 37.06 13.95
CA HIS A 576 56.37 37.41 14.04
C HIS A 576 57.15 36.67 12.97
N SER A 577 57.83 37.41 12.09
CA SER A 577 58.83 36.88 11.16
C SER A 577 60.22 37.16 11.71
N LEU A 578 61.04 36.12 11.88
CA LEU A 578 62.45 36.25 12.24
C LEU A 578 63.27 36.32 10.94
N HIS A 579 63.86 37.49 10.67
CA HIS A 579 64.89 37.61 9.64
C HIS A 579 66.25 37.23 10.23
N SER A 580 66.77 36.06 9.84
CA SER A 580 68.19 35.75 9.99
C SER A 580 68.94 36.23 8.75
N THR A 581 69.91 37.11 8.98
CA THR A 581 70.80 37.70 7.96
C THR A 581 71.91 36.73 7.57
N SER A 582 72.11 36.53 6.25
CA SER A 582 73.43 36.33 5.66
C SER A 582 73.43 36.75 4.17
N LEU A 583 73.80 38.02 3.96
CA LEU A 583 74.50 38.65 2.83
C LEU A 583 73.91 38.64 1.39
N ALA A 584 73.74 39.88 0.91
CA ALA A 584 73.69 40.39 -0.47
C ALA A 584 72.42 40.12 -1.31
N ASP A 585 71.41 41.00 -1.19
CA ASP A 585 71.14 42.01 -2.23
C ASP A 585 69.98 42.94 -1.85
N LEU A 586 70.11 44.21 -2.25
CA LEU A 586 69.23 45.34 -1.96
C LEU A 586 67.80 45.11 -2.47
N TYR A 587 66.75 45.29 -1.63
CA TYR A 587 65.47 45.96 -1.96
C TYR A 587 64.57 46.08 -0.69
N SER A 588 63.78 47.16 -0.62
CA SER A 588 63.00 47.64 0.55
C SER A 588 61.74 46.78 0.88
N PRO A 589 61.29 46.62 2.16
CA PRO A 589 60.19 45.73 2.54
C PRO A 589 58.76 46.24 2.26
N ARG A 590 58.54 47.23 1.37
CA ARG A 590 57.25 47.93 1.20
C ARG A 590 56.45 47.60 -0.08
N SER A 591 56.63 46.42 -0.68
CA SER A 591 55.76 46.00 -1.80
C SER A 591 55.35 44.52 -1.73
N MET A 592 54.31 44.23 -0.96
CA MET A 592 53.41 43.10 -1.26
C MET A 592 51.98 43.57 -1.11
N SER A 593 51.20 43.44 -2.19
CA SER A 593 49.78 43.79 -2.25
C SER A 593 48.93 42.65 -1.67
N LEU A 594 48.17 42.93 -0.62
CA LEU A 594 47.11 42.05 -0.13
C LEU A 594 45.81 42.42 -0.85
N LEU A 595 45.23 41.47 -1.59
CA LEU A 595 44.00 41.66 -2.37
C LEU A 595 42.84 40.99 -1.64
N ILE A 596 42.04 41.79 -0.93
CA ILE A 596 40.78 41.34 -0.32
C ILE A 596 39.66 41.63 -1.32
N ARG A 597 39.10 40.59 -1.96
CA ARG A 597 37.86 40.74 -2.75
C ARG A 597 36.66 40.64 -1.82
N SER A 598 36.01 41.79 -1.61
CA SER A 598 34.67 41.92 -1.05
C SER A 598 33.75 42.50 -2.13
N SER A 599 32.53 41.99 -2.27
CA SER A 599 31.47 42.59 -3.09
C SER A 599 30.19 42.68 -2.27
N TYR A 600 29.67 43.90 -2.18
CA TYR A 600 28.61 44.38 -1.28
C TYR A 600 27.37 44.85 -2.07
N LEU A 601 26.22 44.81 -1.37
CA LEU A 601 25.05 45.73 -1.37
C LEU A 601 24.08 45.82 -2.57
N SER A 602 22.77 45.72 -2.27
CA SER A 602 21.90 46.91 -2.22
C SER A 602 20.59 46.65 -1.43
N GLN A 603 20.20 47.64 -0.63
CA GLN A 603 18.99 47.77 0.17
C GLN A 603 17.87 48.50 -0.61
N SER A 604 16.61 48.34 -0.17
CA SER A 604 15.62 49.43 -0.26
C SER A 604 14.58 49.34 0.87
N HIS A 605 14.38 50.48 1.52
CA HIS A 605 13.47 50.82 2.63
C HIS A 605 11.97 50.77 2.29
N ILE A 606 11.08 50.62 3.30
CA ILE A 606 10.01 51.59 3.70
C ILE A 606 9.38 51.17 5.06
N GLN A 607 8.95 52.20 5.79
CA GLN A 607 8.66 52.37 7.22
C GLN A 607 7.41 51.67 7.84
N PRO A 608 7.29 51.69 9.19
CA PRO A 608 6.22 51.05 9.96
C PRO A 608 5.01 51.97 10.22
N ARG A 609 3.80 51.39 10.33
CA ARG A 609 2.63 52.04 10.95
C ARG A 609 2.11 51.23 12.12
N ASN A 610 2.07 51.89 13.28
CA ASN A 610 1.32 51.53 14.48
C ASN A 610 -0.18 51.78 14.28
N SER A 611 -1.04 50.88 14.75
CA SER A 611 -2.30 51.25 15.41
C SER A 611 -2.90 50.09 16.23
N LYS A 612 -3.44 50.50 17.37
CA LYS A 612 -3.95 49.78 18.54
C LYS A 612 -5.34 49.12 18.33
N PRO A 613 -5.87 48.40 19.35
CA PRO A 613 -6.90 47.36 19.20
C PRO A 613 -8.33 47.87 19.39
N SER A 614 -9.31 47.09 18.94
CA SER A 614 -10.71 47.24 19.36
C SER A 614 -11.33 45.89 19.68
N SER A 615 -11.72 45.78 20.95
CA SER A 615 -12.69 44.87 21.54
C SER A 615 -14.03 44.87 20.82
N HIS A 616 -14.73 43.72 20.78
CA HIS A 616 -16.10 43.64 21.29
C HIS A 616 -16.49 42.17 21.56
N THR A 617 -16.84 41.94 22.81
CA THR A 617 -17.62 40.82 23.36
C THR A 617 -19.06 40.88 22.86
N ASN A 618 -19.71 39.72 22.67
CA ASN A 618 -20.90 39.37 23.44
C ASN A 618 -21.32 37.91 23.23
N GLN A 619 -21.48 37.25 24.38
CA GLN A 619 -22.15 35.98 24.61
C GLN A 619 -23.67 36.17 24.44
N THR A 620 -24.41 35.12 24.06
CA THR A 620 -25.41 34.45 24.92
C THR A 620 -26.16 33.32 24.16
N PRO A 621 -26.78 32.38 24.91
CA PRO A 621 -26.91 30.97 24.55
C PRO A 621 -28.34 30.55 24.21
N LEU A 622 -28.52 29.35 23.65
CA LEU A 622 -29.81 28.65 23.68
C LEU A 622 -29.62 27.16 24.01
N LYS A 623 -30.48 26.68 24.90
CA LYS A 623 -30.52 25.38 25.56
C LYS A 623 -31.97 24.89 25.46
N LEU A 624 -32.16 23.57 25.63
CA LEU A 624 -33.40 22.85 26.00
C LEU A 624 -34.38 22.58 24.81
N VAL A 625 -35.09 21.44 24.64
CA VAL A 625 -35.54 20.33 25.52
C VAL A 625 -35.88 19.06 24.70
N PHE A 626 -35.80 17.91 25.35
CA PHE A 626 -36.30 16.56 24.99
C PHE A 626 -37.84 16.40 25.09
N LEU A 627 -38.45 15.56 24.27
CA LEU A 627 -39.67 14.82 24.66
C LEU A 627 -39.62 13.37 24.16
N SER A 628 -39.67 12.44 25.10
CA SER A 628 -40.00 11.02 24.93
C SER A 628 -41.50 10.81 25.13
N SER A 629 -42.07 9.73 24.58
CA SER A 629 -42.94 8.76 25.31
C SER A 629 -43.72 7.75 24.44
N PHE A 630 -43.53 6.47 24.78
CA PHE A 630 -44.50 5.37 25.04
C PHE A 630 -45.20 4.52 23.94
N ASN A 631 -44.79 3.24 23.94
CA ASN A 631 -45.53 1.97 24.20
C ASN A 631 -46.54 1.30 23.23
N HIS A 632 -46.18 0.02 22.95
CA HIS A 632 -46.96 -1.24 23.02
C HIS A 632 -47.71 -1.84 21.79
N ASN A 633 -47.24 -3.06 21.49
CA ASN A 633 -47.81 -4.27 20.84
C ASN A 633 -49.12 -4.76 21.55
N PRO A 634 -49.83 -5.88 21.20
CA PRO A 634 -49.78 -6.80 20.03
C PRO A 634 -51.16 -7.46 19.60
N LEU A 635 -51.09 -8.44 18.66
CA LEU A 635 -51.95 -9.64 18.44
C LEU A 635 -53.38 -9.52 17.82
N VAL A 636 -53.68 -10.34 16.79
CA VAL A 636 -54.38 -11.65 16.90
C VAL A 636 -54.71 -12.23 15.50
N SER A 637 -54.35 -13.50 15.31
CA SER A 637 -54.76 -14.45 14.26
C SER A 637 -56.15 -15.06 14.51
N LEU A 638 -56.79 -15.71 13.51
CA LEU A 638 -57.59 -16.97 13.65
C LEU A 638 -57.99 -17.43 12.22
N VAL A 639 -57.49 -18.54 11.64
CA VAL A 639 -57.65 -19.98 11.94
C VAL A 639 -59.01 -20.57 11.51
N ASN A 640 -58.96 -21.60 10.66
CA ASN A 640 -59.67 -22.90 10.80
C ASN A 640 -59.07 -23.91 9.78
N LYS A 641 -58.26 -24.90 10.18
CA LYS A 641 -58.53 -26.19 10.87
C LYS A 641 -59.23 -27.25 9.99
N ARG A 642 -58.57 -28.39 9.74
CA ARG A 642 -58.80 -29.69 10.42
C ARG A 642 -57.82 -30.81 9.97
N ASN A 643 -57.46 -31.62 10.97
CA ASN A 643 -56.56 -32.80 11.05
C ASN A 643 -57.20 -34.11 10.51
N PRO A 644 -56.67 -35.34 10.78
CA PRO A 644 -55.34 -35.92 10.50
C PRO A 644 -55.44 -37.37 9.91
N THR A 645 -54.35 -37.95 9.39
CA THR A 645 -53.95 -39.37 9.63
C THR A 645 -52.57 -39.67 9.04
N MET A 646 -51.78 -40.48 9.77
CA MET A 646 -50.38 -40.85 9.48
C MET A 646 -50.24 -41.92 8.39
N GLN A 647 -49.23 -41.79 7.52
CA GLN A 647 -48.20 -42.78 7.10
C GLN A 647 -47.23 -42.12 6.06
N PRO A 648 -46.11 -42.76 5.65
CA PRO A 648 -44.75 -42.80 6.21
C PRO A 648 -43.79 -41.80 5.46
N PRO A 649 -42.46 -41.71 5.75
CA PRO A 649 -41.68 -40.52 5.46
C PRO A 649 -41.44 -40.35 3.96
N THR A 650 -41.93 -39.24 3.41
CA THR A 650 -41.57 -38.75 2.08
C THR A 650 -40.40 -37.79 2.22
N PHE A 651 -39.35 -38.04 1.43
CA PHE A 651 -38.15 -37.20 1.35
C PHE A 651 -38.52 -35.74 1.08
N PRO A 652 -37.83 -34.76 1.71
CA PRO A 652 -38.07 -33.36 1.42
C PRO A 652 -37.75 -33.07 -0.05
N PRO A 653 -38.48 -32.14 -0.70
CA PRO A 653 -38.14 -31.72 -2.06
C PRO A 653 -36.72 -31.17 -2.06
N SER A 654 -35.96 -31.56 -3.09
CA SER A 654 -34.59 -31.16 -3.37
C SER A 654 -34.28 -29.75 -2.84
N MET A 655 -33.36 -29.66 -1.88
CA MET A 655 -32.70 -28.40 -1.53
C MET A 655 -32.15 -27.80 -2.82
N THR A 656 -32.76 -26.72 -3.29
CA THR A 656 -32.16 -25.91 -4.34
C THR A 656 -30.86 -25.35 -3.78
N VAL A 657 -29.72 -25.85 -4.26
CA VAL A 657 -28.41 -25.30 -3.94
C VAL A 657 -28.40 -23.86 -4.44
N LYS A 658 -28.32 -22.88 -3.51
CA LYS A 658 -28.14 -21.47 -3.89
C LYS A 658 -26.71 -21.29 -4.41
N SER A 659 -26.57 -20.60 -5.53
CA SER A 659 -25.28 -20.19 -6.08
C SER A 659 -24.52 -19.26 -5.12
N SER A 660 -23.20 -19.29 -5.15
CA SER A 660 -22.31 -18.45 -4.32
C SER A 660 -22.02 -17.07 -4.96
N LEU A 661 -23.07 -16.44 -5.51
CA LEU A 661 -22.95 -15.12 -6.14
C LEU A 661 -22.62 -14.05 -5.10
N ILE A 662 -21.89 -13.02 -5.54
CA ILE A 662 -21.66 -11.83 -4.73
C ILE A 662 -22.99 -11.09 -4.49
N ASP A 663 -23.20 -10.52 -3.32
CA ASP A 663 -24.34 -9.64 -3.06
C ASP A 663 -24.31 -8.40 -3.99
N PRO A 664 -25.47 -7.86 -4.40
CA PRO A 664 -25.52 -6.58 -5.10
C PRO A 664 -24.83 -5.48 -4.28
N ASP A 665 -24.23 -4.50 -4.95
CA ASP A 665 -23.61 -3.39 -4.23
C ASP A 665 -24.70 -2.52 -3.56
N GLY A 666 -24.45 -2.11 -2.32
CA GLY A 666 -25.49 -1.53 -1.45
C GLY A 666 -26.47 -2.54 -0.83
N GLY A 667 -26.24 -3.86 -1.02
CA GLY A 667 -26.94 -4.95 -0.35
C GLY A 667 -28.14 -5.51 -1.10
N GLU A 668 -28.82 -4.70 -1.92
CA GLU A 668 -30.00 -5.11 -2.69
C GLU A 668 -29.96 -4.54 -4.11
N LEU A 669 -30.51 -5.30 -5.05
CA LEU A 669 -30.69 -4.83 -6.43
C LEU A 669 -31.90 -3.90 -6.49
N VAL A 670 -31.68 -2.69 -7.02
CA VAL A 670 -32.71 -1.66 -7.17
C VAL A 670 -33.23 -1.71 -8.61
N GLU A 671 -34.45 -2.21 -8.78
CA GLU A 671 -35.20 -2.16 -10.04
C GLU A 671 -36.24 -1.04 -9.96
N LEU A 672 -36.39 -0.26 -11.03
CA LEU A 672 -37.21 0.97 -11.05
C LEU A 672 -38.38 0.88 -12.05
N MET A 673 -38.77 -0.36 -12.35
CA MET A 673 -39.92 -0.69 -13.18
C MET A 673 -41.21 -0.52 -12.38
N VAL A 674 -42.17 0.21 -12.95
CA VAL A 674 -43.51 0.37 -12.38
C VAL A 674 -44.26 -0.97 -12.47
N SER A 675 -45.05 -1.28 -11.44
CA SER A 675 -45.86 -2.49 -11.43
C SER A 675 -46.87 -2.50 -12.58
N GLU A 676 -47.13 -3.67 -13.18
CA GLU A 676 -48.02 -3.77 -14.35
C GLU A 676 -49.42 -3.17 -14.11
N SER A 677 -49.93 -3.28 -12.89
CA SER A 677 -51.22 -2.71 -12.46
C SER A 677 -51.25 -1.18 -12.46
N GLU A 678 -50.11 -0.51 -12.30
CA GLU A 678 -50.01 0.95 -12.14
C GLU A 678 -49.60 1.67 -13.43
N ILE A 679 -49.06 0.96 -14.43
CA ILE A 679 -48.53 1.55 -15.67
C ILE A 679 -49.54 2.48 -16.34
N LYS A 680 -50.80 2.04 -16.51
CA LYS A 680 -51.82 2.83 -17.21
C LYS A 680 -52.10 4.16 -16.49
N LEU A 681 -52.16 4.12 -15.16
CA LEU A 681 -52.40 5.30 -14.33
C LEU A 681 -51.20 6.25 -14.37
N LYS A 682 -50.00 5.73 -14.12
CA LYS A 682 -48.74 6.49 -14.10
C LYS A 682 -48.41 7.12 -15.46
N LYS A 683 -48.71 6.43 -16.55
CA LYS A 683 -48.56 6.95 -17.92
C LYS A 683 -49.50 8.12 -18.18
N ALA A 684 -50.79 7.97 -17.86
CA ALA A 684 -51.77 9.05 -18.00
C ALA A 684 -51.42 10.28 -17.13
N GLU A 685 -50.93 10.05 -15.91
CA GLU A 685 -50.42 11.13 -15.04
C GLU A 685 -49.25 11.86 -15.72
N SER A 686 -48.30 11.11 -16.28
CA SER A 686 -47.08 11.65 -16.91
C SER A 686 -47.37 12.47 -18.17
N GLU A 687 -48.43 12.17 -18.90
CA GLU A 687 -48.82 12.98 -20.07
C GLU A 687 -49.15 14.44 -19.72
N THR A 688 -49.51 14.71 -18.46
CA THR A 688 -49.83 16.06 -17.95
C THR A 688 -48.61 16.81 -17.38
N MET A 689 -47.47 16.14 -17.21
CA MET A 689 -46.25 16.72 -16.64
C MET A 689 -45.44 17.51 -17.69
N PRO A 690 -44.60 18.46 -17.26
CA PRO A 690 -43.54 18.99 -18.11
C PRO A 690 -42.68 17.85 -18.67
N LYS A 691 -42.24 17.99 -19.92
CA LYS A 691 -41.58 16.92 -20.66
C LYS A 691 -40.09 17.18 -20.79
N VAL A 692 -39.28 16.18 -20.49
CA VAL A 692 -37.85 16.15 -20.79
C VAL A 692 -37.61 15.15 -21.91
N LYS A 693 -37.07 15.63 -23.03
CA LYS A 693 -36.71 14.78 -24.16
C LYS A 693 -35.36 14.11 -23.90
N LEU A 694 -35.32 12.80 -24.07
CA LEU A 694 -34.11 12.00 -23.93
C LEU A 694 -33.38 11.92 -25.28
N THR A 695 -32.06 12.01 -25.24
CA THR A 695 -31.19 11.60 -26.35
C THR A 695 -31.05 10.07 -26.37
N LYS A 696 -30.37 9.54 -27.40
CA LYS A 696 -30.05 8.10 -27.46
C LYS A 696 -29.21 7.64 -26.26
N ILE A 697 -28.25 8.46 -25.83
CA ILE A 697 -27.38 8.15 -24.68
C ILE A 697 -28.15 8.23 -23.37
N ASP A 698 -29.07 9.19 -23.24
CA ASP A 698 -29.91 9.28 -22.03
C ASP A 698 -30.79 8.03 -21.91
N LEU A 699 -31.26 7.47 -23.03
CA LEU A 699 -32.00 6.20 -23.04
C LEU A 699 -31.13 5.02 -22.59
N GLU A 700 -29.86 4.98 -22.97
CA GLU A 700 -28.89 3.98 -22.48
C GLU A 700 -28.69 4.09 -20.97
N TRP A 701 -28.58 5.31 -20.43
CA TRP A 701 -28.49 5.54 -18.99
C TRP A 701 -29.78 5.20 -18.25
N VAL A 702 -30.95 5.51 -18.83
CA VAL A 702 -32.24 5.07 -18.30
C VAL A 702 -32.26 3.55 -18.17
N HIS A 703 -31.82 2.81 -19.20
CA HIS A 703 -31.73 1.34 -19.16
C HIS A 703 -30.81 0.86 -18.02
N VAL A 704 -29.60 1.44 -17.92
CA VAL A 704 -28.64 1.13 -16.85
C VAL A 704 -29.27 1.31 -15.47
N ILE A 705 -29.91 2.45 -15.22
CA ILE A 705 -30.46 2.76 -13.91
C ILE A 705 -31.70 1.91 -13.61
N SER A 706 -32.62 1.76 -14.58
CA SER A 706 -33.91 1.12 -14.35
C SER A 706 -33.82 -0.37 -14.02
N GLU A 707 -32.80 -1.05 -14.53
CA GLU A 707 -32.59 -2.48 -14.33
C GLU A 707 -31.63 -2.82 -13.18
N GLY A 708 -31.07 -1.81 -12.50
CA GLY A 708 -30.21 -2.02 -11.33
C GLY A 708 -28.73 -2.21 -11.63
N TRP A 709 -28.25 -1.88 -12.82
CA TRP A 709 -26.80 -1.84 -13.08
C TRP A 709 -26.09 -0.79 -12.20
N ALA A 710 -26.80 0.29 -11.86
CA ALA A 710 -26.33 1.38 -11.00
C ALA A 710 -26.75 1.25 -9.52
N SER A 711 -27.31 0.11 -9.06
CA SER A 711 -27.74 -0.04 -7.66
C SER A 711 -26.62 0.35 -6.68
N PRO A 712 -26.93 1.12 -5.61
CA PRO A 712 -28.27 1.42 -5.10
C PRO A 712 -28.93 2.71 -5.64
N LEU A 713 -28.43 3.29 -6.74
CA LEU A 713 -28.98 4.52 -7.32
C LEU A 713 -30.45 4.34 -7.74
N LYS A 714 -31.30 5.33 -7.43
CA LYS A 714 -32.76 5.31 -7.67
C LYS A 714 -33.23 6.15 -8.86
N GLY A 715 -32.32 6.78 -9.59
CA GLY A 715 -32.61 7.59 -10.76
C GLY A 715 -31.38 8.39 -11.18
N PHE A 716 -31.57 9.44 -11.98
CA PHE A 716 -30.45 10.34 -12.30
C PHE A 716 -29.97 11.06 -11.04
N MET A 717 -28.64 11.20 -10.90
CA MET A 717 -28.03 11.69 -9.66
C MET A 717 -28.52 13.08 -9.27
N ARG A 718 -28.86 13.23 -8.00
CA ARG A 718 -29.04 14.53 -7.33
C ARG A 718 -27.70 15.24 -7.16
N GLU A 719 -27.70 16.51 -6.76
CA GLU A 719 -26.46 17.30 -6.69
C GLU A 719 -25.46 16.67 -5.69
N ASP A 720 -25.94 16.14 -4.57
CA ASP A 720 -25.10 15.49 -3.56
C ASP A 720 -24.50 14.17 -4.06
N GLU A 721 -25.25 13.34 -4.76
CA GLU A 721 -24.78 12.10 -5.39
C GLU A 721 -23.78 12.39 -6.52
N TYR A 722 -24.07 13.40 -7.34
CA TYR A 722 -23.21 13.88 -8.43
C TYR A 722 -21.85 14.36 -7.91
N LEU A 723 -21.86 15.22 -6.88
CA LEU A 723 -20.64 15.73 -6.26
C LEU A 723 -19.84 14.61 -5.58
N GLN A 724 -20.52 13.66 -4.92
CA GLN A 724 -19.85 12.50 -4.33
C GLN A 724 -19.18 11.62 -5.40
N SER A 725 -19.88 11.33 -6.48
CA SER A 725 -19.32 10.59 -7.62
C SER A 725 -18.09 11.30 -8.19
N LEU A 726 -18.18 12.60 -8.47
CA LEU A 726 -17.08 13.38 -9.05
C LEU A 726 -15.84 13.51 -8.15
N HIS A 727 -16.04 13.63 -6.83
CA HIS A 727 -14.94 13.91 -5.90
C HIS A 727 -14.36 12.67 -5.25
N PHE A 728 -15.16 11.61 -5.11
CA PHE A 728 -14.80 10.43 -4.31
C PHE A 728 -14.96 9.12 -5.07
N ASN A 729 -15.45 9.14 -6.32
CA ASN A 729 -15.76 7.94 -7.11
C ASN A 729 -16.64 6.93 -6.36
N SER A 730 -17.41 7.40 -5.38
CA SER A 730 -18.19 6.57 -4.46
C SER A 730 -19.34 7.38 -3.87
N LEU A 731 -20.41 6.69 -3.48
CA LEU A 731 -21.52 7.29 -2.72
C LEU A 731 -21.48 6.78 -1.29
N ARG A 732 -21.72 7.67 -0.33
CA ARG A 732 -21.90 7.32 1.06
C ARG A 732 -23.37 7.09 1.36
N LEU A 733 -23.72 5.87 1.74
CA LEU A 733 -25.07 5.52 2.14
C LEU A 733 -25.39 6.04 3.55
N LYS A 734 -26.69 6.05 3.89
CA LYS A 734 -27.19 6.57 5.17
C LYS A 734 -26.64 5.84 6.40
N ASP A 735 -26.30 4.56 6.25
CA ASP A 735 -25.67 3.75 7.29
C ASP A 735 -24.16 4.00 7.43
N GLY A 736 -23.59 4.85 6.58
CA GLY A 736 -22.18 5.20 6.55
C GLY A 736 -21.32 4.31 5.66
N SER A 737 -21.87 3.25 5.07
CA SER A 737 -21.17 2.42 4.09
C SER A 737 -20.90 3.18 2.79
N LEU A 738 -19.91 2.72 2.01
CA LEU A 738 -19.52 3.29 0.73
C LEU A 738 -19.80 2.29 -0.39
N VAL A 739 -20.39 2.77 -1.48
CA VAL A 739 -20.58 2.00 -2.73
C VAL A 739 -19.78 2.65 -3.84
N ASN A 740 -19.20 1.86 -4.74
CA ASN A 740 -18.43 2.43 -5.85
C ASN A 740 -19.38 3.10 -6.85
N MET A 741 -19.07 4.34 -7.24
CA MET A 741 -19.84 5.11 -8.20
C MET A 741 -18.93 6.12 -8.90
N SER A 742 -18.03 5.58 -9.71
CA SER A 742 -16.94 6.31 -10.36
C SER A 742 -17.35 7.16 -11.55
N LEU A 743 -18.49 6.87 -12.20
CA LEU A 743 -19.01 7.69 -13.28
C LEU A 743 -20.29 8.44 -12.85
N PRO A 744 -20.36 9.75 -13.11
CA PRO A 744 -21.59 10.51 -12.92
C PRO A 744 -22.67 10.10 -13.93
N ILE A 745 -23.80 9.61 -13.42
CA ILE A 745 -24.98 9.24 -14.22
C ILE A 745 -26.02 10.35 -14.08
N VAL A 746 -26.04 11.26 -15.05
CA VAL A 746 -26.81 12.52 -14.99
C VAL A 746 -27.58 12.75 -16.28
N LEU A 747 -28.68 13.50 -16.18
CA LEU A 747 -29.49 13.94 -17.32
C LEU A 747 -29.35 15.45 -17.50
N ALA A 748 -28.94 15.89 -18.68
CA ALA A 748 -28.76 17.31 -18.98
C ALA A 748 -30.01 17.92 -19.62
N ILE A 749 -30.35 19.15 -19.25
CA ILE A 749 -31.45 19.94 -19.81
C ILE A 749 -30.98 21.36 -20.14
N ASP A 750 -31.54 21.93 -21.20
CA ASP A 750 -31.28 23.31 -21.61
C ASP A 750 -32.08 24.32 -20.76
N ASP A 751 -31.79 25.60 -20.97
CA ASP A 751 -32.42 26.70 -20.24
C ASP A 751 -33.95 26.75 -20.48
N ASP A 752 -34.39 26.54 -21.73
CA ASP A 752 -35.82 26.53 -22.09
C ASP A 752 -36.58 25.39 -21.39
N THR A 753 -36.01 24.18 -21.37
CA THR A 753 -36.61 23.03 -20.69
C THR A 753 -36.68 23.28 -19.18
N LYS A 754 -35.64 23.85 -18.57
CA LYS A 754 -35.65 24.23 -17.16
C LYS A 754 -36.74 25.25 -16.85
N GLU A 755 -36.92 26.26 -17.70
CA GLU A 755 -37.99 27.25 -17.54
C GLU A 755 -39.38 26.61 -17.66
N GLN A 756 -39.57 25.69 -18.61
CA GLN A 756 -40.83 24.96 -18.79
C GLN A 756 -41.17 24.05 -17.58
N ILE A 757 -40.16 23.46 -16.94
CA ILE A 757 -40.36 22.67 -15.72
C ILE A 757 -40.81 23.58 -14.55
N GLY A 758 -40.21 24.76 -14.44
CA GLY A 758 -40.58 25.77 -13.45
C GLY A 758 -40.53 25.24 -12.02
N VAL A 759 -41.67 25.27 -11.32
CA VAL A 759 -41.82 24.78 -9.93
C VAL A 759 -42.32 23.34 -9.84
N SER A 760 -42.49 22.66 -10.98
CA SER A 760 -42.95 21.26 -10.98
C SER A 760 -41.90 20.36 -10.32
N LYS A 761 -42.37 19.47 -9.46
CA LYS A 761 -41.53 18.45 -8.81
C LYS A 761 -41.41 17.16 -9.62
N ASN A 762 -42.18 17.03 -10.69
CA ASN A 762 -42.24 15.81 -11.49
C ASN A 762 -42.17 16.17 -12.98
N VAL A 763 -41.46 15.34 -13.74
CA VAL A 763 -41.34 15.48 -15.20
C VAL A 763 -41.56 14.15 -15.88
N ALA A 764 -42.13 14.17 -17.07
CA ALA A 764 -42.24 13.00 -17.94
C ALA A 764 -40.99 12.87 -18.82
N LEU A 765 -40.51 11.64 -18.97
CA LEU A 765 -39.39 11.32 -19.84
C LEU A 765 -39.89 10.84 -21.19
N VAL A 766 -39.48 11.53 -22.24
CA VAL A 766 -39.90 11.27 -23.62
C VAL A 766 -38.73 10.66 -24.39
N SER A 767 -38.93 9.49 -25.00
CA SER A 767 -37.91 8.81 -25.79
C SER A 767 -37.49 9.60 -27.03
N PRO A 768 -36.34 9.27 -27.65
CA PRO A 768 -35.98 9.82 -28.96
C PRO A 768 -37.05 9.61 -30.05
N GLN A 769 -37.92 8.61 -29.90
CA GLN A 769 -39.02 8.30 -30.81
C GLN A 769 -40.30 9.10 -30.52
N GLY A 770 -40.35 9.83 -29.41
CA GLY A 770 -41.47 10.70 -29.03
C GLY A 770 -42.45 10.11 -28.02
N ASP A 771 -42.25 8.87 -27.58
CA ASP A 771 -43.13 8.19 -26.62
C ASP A 771 -42.76 8.53 -25.18
N VAL A 772 -43.77 8.65 -24.30
CA VAL A 772 -43.53 8.75 -22.85
C VAL A 772 -43.20 7.36 -22.31
N ILE A 773 -41.97 7.19 -21.82
CA ILE A 773 -41.44 5.91 -21.34
C ILE A 773 -41.33 5.81 -19.81
N GLY A 774 -41.41 6.95 -19.13
CA GLY A 774 -41.27 7.01 -17.69
C GLY A 774 -41.45 8.43 -17.14
N SER A 775 -41.15 8.59 -15.86
CA SER A 775 -41.15 9.88 -15.19
C SER A 775 -40.01 9.98 -14.19
N LEU A 776 -39.59 11.21 -13.89
CA LEU A 776 -38.65 11.53 -12.82
C LEU A 776 -39.41 12.30 -11.73
N ARG A 777 -39.37 11.81 -10.50
CA ARG A 777 -40.10 12.33 -9.34
C ARG A 777 -39.18 13.09 -8.40
N SER A 778 -39.78 14.02 -7.66
CA SER A 778 -39.08 14.84 -6.67
C SER A 778 -37.82 15.48 -7.25
N VAL A 779 -37.93 16.09 -8.43
CA VAL A 779 -36.76 16.51 -9.20
C VAL A 779 -35.98 17.63 -8.53
N GLU A 780 -34.68 17.63 -8.78
CA GLU A 780 -33.73 18.65 -8.38
C GLU A 780 -32.94 19.09 -9.61
N ILE A 781 -32.87 20.41 -9.84
CA ILE A 781 -32.17 21.00 -10.98
C ILE A 781 -30.99 21.83 -10.48
N TYR A 782 -29.79 21.49 -10.94
CA TYR A 782 -28.53 22.14 -10.54
C TYR A 782 -27.64 22.43 -11.75
N LYS A 783 -26.58 23.23 -11.57
CA LYS A 783 -25.75 23.69 -12.69
C LYS A 783 -24.89 22.55 -13.26
N HIS A 784 -24.84 22.47 -14.60
CA HIS A 784 -23.94 21.58 -15.30
C HIS A 784 -22.58 22.27 -15.51
N ASN A 785 -21.71 22.25 -14.50
CA ASN A 785 -20.34 22.74 -14.63
C ASN A 785 -19.52 21.76 -15.51
N LYS A 786 -19.69 21.85 -16.84
CA LYS A 786 -19.14 20.90 -17.82
C LYS A 786 -17.63 20.72 -17.67
N GLU A 787 -16.88 21.83 -17.58
CA GLU A 787 -15.42 21.79 -17.43
C GLU A 787 -14.99 20.99 -16.18
N GLU A 788 -15.68 21.19 -15.05
CA GLU A 788 -15.40 20.44 -13.82
C GLU A 788 -15.70 18.95 -13.99
N ARG A 789 -16.86 18.61 -14.56
CA ARG A 789 -17.25 17.23 -14.86
C ARG A 789 -16.19 16.55 -15.73
N ILE A 790 -15.78 17.22 -16.81
CA ILE A 790 -14.79 16.71 -17.77
C ILE A 790 -13.44 16.51 -17.06
N ALA A 791 -12.94 17.53 -16.38
CA ALA A 791 -11.65 17.50 -15.71
C ALA A 791 -11.56 16.39 -14.65
N ARG A 792 -12.65 16.15 -13.89
CA ARG A 792 -12.68 15.16 -12.82
C ARG A 792 -12.91 13.73 -13.31
N THR A 793 -13.72 13.54 -14.35
CA THR A 793 -13.97 12.20 -14.90
C THR A 793 -12.82 11.70 -15.76
N TRP A 794 -12.26 12.56 -16.65
CA TRP A 794 -11.18 12.16 -17.57
C TRP A 794 -9.77 12.55 -17.10
N GLY A 795 -9.63 13.43 -16.11
CA GLY A 795 -8.31 13.94 -15.68
C GLY A 795 -7.68 14.95 -16.65
N THR A 796 -8.41 15.38 -17.68
CA THR A 796 -7.99 16.38 -18.67
C THR A 796 -9.23 17.08 -19.23
N THR A 797 -9.06 18.28 -19.76
CA THR A 797 -10.07 19.04 -20.52
C THR A 797 -9.66 19.24 -21.98
N SER A 798 -8.69 18.44 -22.46
CA SER A 798 -8.22 18.52 -23.84
C SER A 798 -9.36 18.21 -24.84
N PRO A 799 -9.40 18.90 -25.99
CA PRO A 799 -10.38 18.59 -27.03
C PRO A 799 -10.11 17.21 -27.63
N GLY A 800 -11.12 16.64 -28.29
CA GLY A 800 -11.02 15.34 -28.98
C GLY A 800 -11.30 14.12 -28.10
N LEU A 801 -11.93 14.32 -26.94
CA LEU A 801 -12.50 13.24 -26.12
C LEU A 801 -13.90 12.87 -26.68
N PRO A 802 -14.13 11.67 -27.26
CA PRO A 802 -15.33 11.38 -28.06
C PRO A 802 -16.64 11.62 -27.31
N TYR A 803 -16.77 11.05 -26.11
CA TYR A 803 -17.99 11.22 -25.30
C TYR A 803 -18.22 12.67 -24.86
N VAL A 804 -17.14 13.42 -24.61
CA VAL A 804 -17.22 14.82 -24.23
C VAL A 804 -17.72 15.66 -25.40
N GLU A 805 -17.10 15.54 -26.56
CA GLU A 805 -17.43 16.33 -27.75
C GLU A 805 -18.83 16.02 -28.28
N GLU A 806 -19.24 14.75 -28.26
CA GLU A 806 -20.52 14.32 -28.81
C GLU A 806 -21.69 14.52 -27.83
N HIS A 807 -21.45 14.49 -26.52
CA HIS A 807 -22.53 14.41 -25.53
C HIS A 807 -22.45 15.39 -24.36
N ILE A 808 -21.26 15.85 -23.93
CA ILE A 808 -21.16 16.80 -22.80
C ILE A 808 -21.12 18.24 -23.31
N THR A 809 -20.21 18.56 -24.23
CA THR A 809 -20.05 19.89 -24.81
C THR A 809 -21.37 20.44 -25.38
N PRO A 810 -22.13 19.71 -26.23
CA PRO A 810 -23.37 20.22 -26.83
C PRO A 810 -24.60 20.13 -25.90
N SER A 811 -24.48 19.51 -24.71
CA SER A 811 -25.63 19.34 -23.80
C SER A 811 -26.08 20.65 -23.14
N GLY A 812 -27.21 20.63 -22.44
CA GLY A 812 -27.71 21.79 -21.72
C GLY A 812 -26.84 22.24 -20.52
N ASN A 813 -27.13 23.44 -20.02
CA ASN A 813 -26.40 24.09 -18.92
C ASN A 813 -26.83 23.62 -17.52
N TRP A 814 -27.83 22.75 -17.45
CA TRP A 814 -28.41 22.26 -16.20
C TRP A 814 -28.43 20.74 -16.19
N LEU A 815 -28.30 20.16 -14.99
CA LEU A 815 -28.53 18.75 -14.73
C LEU A 815 -29.81 18.60 -13.90
N ILE A 816 -30.56 17.54 -14.17
CA ILE A 816 -31.76 17.18 -13.43
C ILE A 816 -31.63 15.78 -12.82
N GLY A 817 -31.78 15.69 -11.50
CA GLY A 817 -31.76 14.45 -10.72
C GLY A 817 -33.11 14.18 -10.06
N GLY A 818 -33.39 12.93 -9.71
CA GLY A 818 -34.66 12.55 -9.09
C GLY A 818 -34.90 11.04 -9.06
N ASP A 819 -36.06 10.62 -8.52
CA ASP A 819 -36.44 9.21 -8.44
C ASP A 819 -37.06 8.77 -9.76
N LEU A 820 -36.51 7.75 -10.41
CA LEU A 820 -36.91 7.30 -11.73
C LEU A 820 -38.04 6.24 -11.63
N GLU A 821 -39.06 6.39 -12.47
CA GLU A 821 -40.13 5.41 -12.66
C GLU A 821 -40.20 5.06 -14.17
N ILE A 822 -39.96 3.81 -14.55
CA ILE A 822 -40.02 3.35 -15.94
C ILE A 822 -41.24 2.44 -16.19
N PHE A 823 -41.94 2.68 -17.29
CA PHE A 823 -43.21 2.00 -17.60
C PHE A 823 -43.05 0.71 -18.39
N GLN A 824 -41.95 0.56 -19.12
CA GLN A 824 -41.68 -0.64 -19.92
C GLN A 824 -40.17 -0.86 -20.06
N PRO A 825 -39.69 -2.12 -20.14
CA PRO A 825 -38.28 -2.41 -20.36
C PRO A 825 -37.77 -1.71 -21.61
N ILE A 826 -36.55 -1.19 -21.55
CA ILE A 826 -35.96 -0.47 -22.68
C ILE A 826 -35.61 -1.46 -23.78
N LYS A 827 -36.13 -1.23 -24.98
CA LYS A 827 -35.86 -2.02 -26.18
C LYS A 827 -35.33 -1.13 -27.28
N TYR A 828 -34.31 -1.60 -27.98
CA TYR A 828 -33.71 -0.88 -29.11
C TYR A 828 -34.27 -1.36 -30.45
N ASN A 829 -34.89 -2.55 -30.49
CA ASN A 829 -35.43 -3.19 -31.68
C ASN A 829 -34.39 -3.35 -32.81
N ASP A 830 -33.14 -3.60 -32.42
CA ASP A 830 -31.99 -3.82 -33.30
C ASP A 830 -31.71 -5.31 -33.57
N GLY A 831 -32.64 -6.18 -33.18
CA GLY A 831 -32.48 -7.63 -33.25
C GLY A 831 -31.65 -8.24 -32.12
N LEU A 832 -31.04 -7.44 -31.24
CA LEU A 832 -30.12 -7.90 -30.18
C LEU A 832 -30.71 -7.82 -28.77
N ASP A 833 -31.96 -7.37 -28.60
CA ASP A 833 -32.58 -7.18 -27.28
C ASP A 833 -32.63 -8.47 -26.43
N HIS A 834 -32.65 -9.64 -27.06
CA HIS A 834 -32.61 -10.93 -26.37
C HIS A 834 -31.26 -11.24 -25.68
N TYR A 835 -30.19 -10.54 -26.07
CA TYR A 835 -28.90 -10.59 -25.37
C TYR A 835 -28.79 -9.56 -24.24
N ARG A 836 -29.74 -8.62 -24.09
CA ARG A 836 -29.70 -7.58 -23.03
C ARG A 836 -30.37 -8.10 -21.77
N LEU A 837 -29.69 -9.02 -21.08
CA LEU A 837 -30.18 -9.58 -19.83
C LEU A 837 -29.91 -8.63 -18.67
N SER A 838 -30.94 -8.31 -17.88
CA SER A 838 -30.80 -7.49 -16.67
C SER A 838 -29.96 -8.20 -15.59
N PRO A 839 -29.41 -7.48 -14.59
CA PRO A 839 -28.68 -8.09 -13.48
C PRO A 839 -29.49 -9.18 -12.76
N LYS A 840 -30.81 -8.98 -12.62
CA LYS A 840 -31.71 -9.99 -12.03
C LYS A 840 -31.85 -11.22 -12.91
N GLN A 841 -31.99 -11.05 -14.22
CA GLN A 841 -32.07 -12.15 -15.17
C GLN A 841 -30.74 -12.93 -15.21
N LEU A 842 -29.60 -12.24 -15.19
CA LEU A 842 -28.28 -12.86 -15.13
C LEU A 842 -28.08 -13.65 -13.84
N ARG A 843 -28.42 -13.09 -12.68
CA ARG A 843 -28.38 -13.82 -11.39
C ARG A 843 -29.21 -15.09 -11.45
N LYS A 844 -30.44 -15.00 -11.96
CA LYS A 844 -31.31 -16.16 -12.15
C LYS A 844 -30.70 -17.19 -13.11
N GLU A 845 -30.05 -16.74 -14.17
CA GLU A 845 -29.38 -17.64 -15.11
C GLU A 845 -28.16 -18.34 -14.48
N PHE A 846 -27.37 -17.63 -13.67
CA PHE A 846 -26.28 -18.25 -12.91
C PHE A 846 -26.80 -19.27 -11.89
N ASP A 847 -27.93 -18.99 -11.23
CA ASP A 847 -28.62 -19.94 -10.36
C ASP A 847 -29.08 -21.19 -11.13
N ASN A 848 -29.72 -20.99 -12.29
CA ASN A 848 -30.20 -22.08 -13.15
C ASN A 848 -29.04 -23.00 -13.59
N ARG A 849 -27.88 -22.41 -13.90
CA ARG A 849 -26.66 -23.13 -14.26
C ARG A 849 -25.88 -23.65 -13.05
N GLN A 850 -26.36 -23.45 -11.83
CA GLN A 850 -25.69 -23.87 -10.60
C GLN A 850 -24.24 -23.37 -10.54
N ALA A 851 -24.03 -22.11 -10.93
CA ALA A 851 -22.71 -21.48 -10.88
C ALA A 851 -22.25 -21.36 -9.42
N ASP A 852 -21.04 -21.81 -9.12
CA ASP A 852 -20.41 -21.62 -7.81
C ASP A 852 -19.30 -20.55 -7.82
N ALA A 853 -18.94 -20.07 -9.00
CA ALA A 853 -18.20 -18.84 -9.22
C ALA A 853 -18.68 -18.19 -10.52
N VAL A 854 -18.77 -16.87 -10.53
CA VAL A 854 -18.99 -16.11 -11.76
C VAL A 854 -17.81 -15.19 -11.98
N PHE A 855 -17.20 -15.28 -13.17
CA PHE A 855 -16.12 -14.40 -13.58
C PHE A 855 -16.51 -13.64 -14.85
N ALA A 856 -16.27 -12.33 -14.86
CA ALA A 856 -16.69 -11.48 -15.97
C ALA A 856 -15.51 -10.95 -16.79
N PHE A 857 -15.74 -10.84 -18.10
CA PHE A 857 -14.81 -10.20 -19.03
C PHE A 857 -15.54 -9.13 -19.85
N GLN A 858 -15.10 -7.88 -19.68
CA GLN A 858 -15.65 -6.70 -20.35
C GLN A 858 -14.92 -6.42 -21.65
N LEU A 859 -15.67 -6.17 -22.73
CA LEU A 859 -15.11 -5.93 -24.06
C LEU A 859 -15.85 -4.83 -24.82
N ARG A 860 -15.10 -3.94 -25.45
CA ARG A 860 -15.59 -3.09 -26.57
C ARG A 860 -15.05 -3.53 -27.93
N ASN A 861 -14.05 -4.41 -27.94
CA ASN A 861 -13.38 -4.92 -29.15
C ASN A 861 -13.83 -6.36 -29.45
N PRO A 862 -13.67 -6.84 -30.70
CA PRO A 862 -13.86 -8.25 -31.05
C PRO A 862 -12.97 -9.21 -30.22
N VAL A 863 -13.44 -10.45 -30.05
CA VAL A 863 -12.73 -11.51 -29.31
C VAL A 863 -11.72 -12.21 -30.23
N HIS A 864 -10.42 -12.04 -29.96
CA HIS A 864 -9.36 -12.86 -30.58
C HIS A 864 -8.91 -13.99 -29.65
N ASN A 865 -8.11 -14.94 -30.14
CA ASN A 865 -7.73 -16.14 -29.38
C ASN A 865 -6.90 -15.80 -28.12
N GLY A 866 -6.24 -14.64 -28.10
CA GLY A 866 -5.62 -14.11 -26.87
C GLY A 866 -6.62 -13.83 -25.75
N HIS A 867 -7.77 -13.23 -26.07
CA HIS A 867 -8.87 -13.05 -25.11
C HIS A 867 -9.44 -14.40 -24.67
N ALA A 868 -9.65 -15.32 -25.62
CA ALA A 868 -10.14 -16.66 -25.31
C ALA A 868 -9.20 -17.45 -24.40
N LEU A 869 -7.88 -17.37 -24.64
CA LEU A 869 -6.86 -17.99 -23.79
C LEU A 869 -6.99 -17.52 -22.34
N LEU A 870 -7.19 -16.23 -22.12
CA LEU A 870 -7.36 -15.67 -20.78
C LEU A 870 -8.63 -16.16 -20.10
N MET A 871 -9.76 -16.15 -20.81
CA MET A 871 -11.03 -16.61 -20.29
C MET A 871 -10.99 -18.11 -19.93
N ASN A 872 -10.40 -18.93 -20.80
CA ASN A 872 -10.24 -20.37 -20.57
C ASN A 872 -9.25 -20.67 -19.43
N ASP A 873 -8.11 -19.96 -19.37
CA ASP A 873 -7.14 -20.08 -18.28
C ASP A 873 -7.73 -19.63 -16.93
N THR A 874 -8.55 -18.58 -16.90
CA THR A 874 -9.28 -18.17 -15.70
C THR A 874 -10.21 -19.27 -15.22
N ARG A 875 -11.04 -19.86 -16.10
CA ARG A 875 -11.90 -20.99 -15.71
C ARG A 875 -11.08 -22.16 -15.16
N LYS A 876 -10.00 -22.52 -15.84
CA LYS A 876 -9.09 -23.59 -15.41
C LYS A 876 -8.55 -23.34 -14.00
N ARG A 877 -8.08 -22.14 -13.70
CA ARG A 877 -7.59 -21.77 -12.35
C ARG A 877 -8.67 -21.85 -11.29
N LEU A 878 -9.89 -21.39 -11.60
CA LEU A 878 -11.00 -21.48 -10.65
C LEU A 878 -11.33 -22.95 -10.34
N LEU A 879 -11.30 -23.83 -11.33
CA LEU A 879 -11.43 -25.27 -11.11
C LEU A 879 -10.30 -25.82 -10.21
N GLU A 880 -9.04 -25.40 -10.45
CA GLU A 880 -7.87 -25.77 -9.63
C GLU A 880 -7.97 -25.23 -8.19
N MET A 881 -8.60 -24.07 -7.99
CA MET A 881 -8.88 -23.47 -6.68
C MET A 881 -10.02 -24.18 -5.94
N GLY A 882 -10.67 -25.18 -6.55
CA GLY A 882 -11.65 -26.05 -5.91
C GLY A 882 -13.10 -25.78 -6.30
N TYR A 883 -13.39 -24.71 -7.05
CA TYR A 883 -14.71 -24.46 -7.63
C TYR A 883 -15.08 -25.58 -8.62
N LYS A 884 -16.36 -25.90 -8.71
CA LYS A 884 -16.93 -27.02 -9.48
C LYS A 884 -17.56 -26.56 -10.78
N ASN A 885 -18.16 -25.38 -10.81
CA ASN A 885 -18.78 -24.83 -12.00
C ASN A 885 -18.61 -23.29 -12.16
N PRO A 886 -17.38 -22.81 -12.47
CA PRO A 886 -17.15 -21.39 -12.72
C PRO A 886 -17.75 -20.90 -14.05
N ILE A 887 -18.78 -20.06 -14.04
CA ILE A 887 -19.41 -19.56 -15.28
C ILE A 887 -18.79 -18.23 -15.73
N LEU A 888 -18.44 -18.14 -17.02
CA LEU A 888 -17.99 -16.91 -17.66
C LEU A 888 -19.19 -16.02 -18.03
N LEU A 889 -19.14 -14.77 -17.62
CA LEU A 889 -19.95 -13.69 -18.18
C LEU A 889 -19.12 -12.92 -19.22
N LEU A 890 -19.27 -13.29 -20.50
CA LEU A 890 -18.69 -12.56 -21.62
C LEU A 890 -19.61 -11.38 -21.94
N HIS A 891 -19.16 -10.18 -21.64
CA HIS A 891 -20.08 -9.05 -21.46
C HIS A 891 -19.71 -7.86 -22.35
N PRO A 892 -19.95 -7.90 -23.67
CA PRO A 892 -19.68 -6.78 -24.56
C PRO A 892 -20.48 -5.51 -24.20
N LEU A 893 -19.86 -4.35 -24.44
CA LEU A 893 -20.54 -3.04 -24.38
C LEU A 893 -21.55 -2.89 -25.51
N GLY A 894 -22.75 -2.45 -25.16
CA GLY A 894 -23.88 -2.27 -26.07
C GLY A 894 -24.34 -0.83 -26.28
N GLY A 895 -23.85 0.12 -25.48
CA GLY A 895 -24.11 1.55 -25.69
C GLY A 895 -23.12 2.18 -26.68
N PHE A 896 -23.07 3.51 -26.65
CA PHE A 896 -22.16 4.29 -27.49
C PHE A 896 -20.70 3.81 -27.45
N THR A 897 -20.07 3.81 -28.63
CA THR A 897 -18.63 3.62 -28.82
C THR A 897 -18.15 4.59 -29.90
N LYS A 898 -16.88 5.00 -29.85
CA LYS A 898 -16.29 5.91 -30.85
C LYS A 898 -16.25 5.27 -32.24
N ALA A 899 -16.24 6.10 -33.28
CA ALA A 899 -16.41 5.67 -34.67
C ALA A 899 -15.39 4.63 -35.20
N ASP A 900 -14.18 4.52 -34.63
CA ASP A 900 -13.18 3.53 -35.07
C ASP A 900 -13.28 2.17 -34.36
N ASP A 901 -14.18 2.01 -33.38
CA ASP A 901 -14.49 0.71 -32.78
C ASP A 901 -15.46 -0.08 -33.68
N VAL A 902 -15.43 -1.41 -33.58
CA VAL A 902 -16.29 -2.29 -34.40
C VAL A 902 -17.74 -2.21 -33.87
N PRO A 903 -18.75 -2.03 -34.74
CA PRO A 903 -20.15 -1.98 -34.35
C PRO A 903 -20.62 -3.19 -33.54
N LEU A 904 -21.66 -2.99 -32.72
CA LEU A 904 -22.16 -3.99 -31.78
C LEU A 904 -22.66 -5.26 -32.48
N ASP A 905 -23.47 -5.11 -33.52
CA ASP A 905 -24.02 -6.21 -34.33
C ASP A 905 -22.91 -7.10 -34.90
N VAL A 906 -21.88 -6.48 -35.48
CA VAL A 906 -20.70 -7.19 -36.02
C VAL A 906 -19.93 -7.90 -34.91
N ARG A 907 -19.77 -7.26 -33.74
CA ARG A 907 -19.14 -7.90 -32.58
C ARG A 907 -19.96 -9.10 -32.10
N MET A 908 -21.27 -8.97 -32.00
CA MET A 908 -22.14 -10.05 -31.54
C MET A 908 -22.14 -11.23 -32.51
N GLU A 909 -22.20 -10.98 -33.82
CA GLU A 909 -22.04 -12.04 -34.84
C GLU A 909 -20.68 -12.75 -34.68
N GLN A 910 -19.61 -11.98 -34.48
CA GLN A 910 -18.27 -12.52 -34.24
C GLN A 910 -18.20 -13.35 -32.96
N HIS A 911 -18.89 -12.96 -31.89
CA HIS A 911 -18.94 -13.74 -30.64
C HIS A 911 -19.70 -15.07 -30.83
N SER A 912 -20.78 -15.07 -31.60
CA SER A 912 -21.48 -16.31 -31.97
C SER A 912 -20.55 -17.28 -32.69
N LYS A 913 -19.71 -16.78 -33.61
CA LYS A 913 -18.68 -17.58 -34.30
C LYS A 913 -17.60 -18.14 -33.38
N VAL A 914 -17.19 -17.39 -32.36
CA VAL A 914 -16.25 -17.88 -31.33
C VAL A 914 -16.84 -19.07 -30.54
N LEU A 915 -18.14 -19.05 -30.26
CA LEU A 915 -18.82 -20.16 -29.58
C LEU A 915 -19.05 -21.36 -30.52
N GLU A 916 -19.51 -21.11 -31.75
CA GLU A 916 -19.73 -22.16 -32.76
C GLU A 916 -18.43 -22.93 -33.07
N ASP A 917 -17.30 -22.23 -33.16
CA ASP A 917 -15.98 -22.83 -33.41
C ASP A 917 -15.40 -23.54 -32.17
N GLY A 918 -16.08 -23.50 -31.01
CA GLY A 918 -15.63 -24.14 -29.78
C GLY A 918 -14.41 -23.49 -29.13
N VAL A 919 -14.11 -22.23 -29.48
CA VAL A 919 -13.02 -21.45 -28.87
C VAL A 919 -13.34 -21.10 -27.42
N LEU A 920 -14.63 -20.83 -27.16
CA LEU A 920 -15.23 -20.76 -25.83
C LEU A 920 -16.36 -21.78 -25.77
N ASP A 921 -16.53 -22.39 -24.61
CA ASP A 921 -17.56 -23.41 -24.37
C ASP A 921 -18.91 -22.73 -24.07
N PRO A 922 -19.98 -22.98 -24.87
CA PRO A 922 -21.29 -22.36 -24.68
C PRO A 922 -22.03 -22.83 -23.40
N GLU A 923 -21.71 -24.00 -22.87
CA GLU A 923 -22.30 -24.47 -21.62
C GLU A 923 -21.81 -23.65 -20.42
N THR A 924 -20.57 -23.18 -20.51
CA THR A 924 -19.89 -22.48 -19.41
C THR A 924 -19.67 -21.00 -19.67
N THR A 925 -20.25 -20.48 -20.76
CA THR A 925 -20.18 -19.08 -21.18
C THR A 925 -21.58 -18.50 -21.39
N ILE A 926 -21.86 -17.38 -20.73
CA ILE A 926 -23.03 -16.55 -20.99
C ILE A 926 -22.58 -15.29 -21.72
N VAL A 927 -23.11 -15.07 -22.92
CA VAL A 927 -22.93 -13.83 -23.67
C VAL A 927 -24.13 -12.93 -23.40
N SER A 928 -23.88 -11.75 -22.83
CA SER A 928 -24.91 -10.74 -22.56
C SER A 928 -24.39 -9.35 -22.90
N ILE A 929 -25.27 -8.45 -23.30
CA ILE A 929 -24.92 -7.07 -23.67
C ILE A 929 -25.08 -6.15 -22.47
N PHE A 930 -24.02 -5.40 -22.15
CA PHE A 930 -24.06 -4.35 -21.14
C PHE A 930 -24.56 -3.04 -21.76
N PRO A 931 -25.71 -2.47 -21.35
CA PRO A 931 -26.32 -1.34 -22.06
C PRO A 931 -25.60 0.00 -21.89
N SER A 932 -24.54 0.07 -21.07
CA SER A 932 -23.84 1.33 -20.77
C SER A 932 -23.12 1.93 -21.98
N PRO A 933 -23.10 3.27 -22.13
CA PRO A 933 -22.21 3.95 -23.06
C PRO A 933 -20.75 3.89 -22.61
N MET A 934 -19.83 3.96 -23.58
CA MET A 934 -18.37 4.01 -23.37
C MET A 934 -17.85 5.45 -23.33
N HIS A 935 -17.22 5.85 -22.23
CA HIS A 935 -16.70 7.21 -21.99
C HIS A 935 -15.25 7.39 -22.43
N TYR A 936 -14.51 6.29 -22.49
CA TYR A 936 -13.06 6.27 -22.69
C TYR A 936 -12.32 6.98 -21.54
N ALA A 937 -12.85 6.89 -20.31
CA ALA A 937 -12.31 7.58 -19.13
C ALA A 937 -11.26 6.76 -18.35
N GLY A 938 -10.73 5.69 -18.96
CA GLY A 938 -9.62 4.92 -18.42
C GLY A 938 -9.90 4.40 -17.00
N PRO A 939 -9.02 4.64 -16.01
CA PRO A 939 -9.17 4.09 -14.66
C PRO A 939 -10.48 4.44 -13.94
N THR A 940 -11.10 5.57 -14.26
CA THR A 940 -12.40 5.95 -13.71
C THR A 940 -13.49 4.98 -14.20
N GLU A 941 -13.53 4.73 -15.50
CA GLU A 941 -14.58 3.88 -16.11
C GLU A 941 -14.35 2.37 -15.88
N VAL A 942 -13.10 1.94 -15.69
CA VAL A 942 -12.83 0.54 -15.31
C VAL A 942 -13.53 0.16 -14.00
N GLN A 943 -13.58 1.08 -13.02
CA GLN A 943 -14.31 0.88 -11.77
C GLN A 943 -15.82 0.73 -12.03
N TRP A 944 -16.41 1.58 -12.88
CA TRP A 944 -17.81 1.48 -13.27
C TRP A 944 -18.13 0.13 -13.92
N HIS A 945 -17.27 -0.34 -14.82
CA HIS A 945 -17.44 -1.66 -15.43
C HIS A 945 -17.44 -2.78 -14.40
N ALA A 946 -16.50 -2.78 -13.46
CA ALA A 946 -16.41 -3.79 -12.40
C ALA A 946 -17.63 -3.74 -11.46
N LYS A 947 -17.99 -2.54 -10.99
CA LYS A 947 -19.16 -2.26 -10.16
C LYS A 947 -20.45 -2.80 -10.76
N ALA A 948 -20.69 -2.58 -12.04
CA ALA A 948 -21.89 -3.08 -12.72
C ALA A 948 -21.96 -4.62 -12.72
N ARG A 949 -20.82 -5.31 -12.73
CA ARG A 949 -20.78 -6.79 -12.71
C ARG A 949 -20.96 -7.37 -11.32
N ILE A 950 -20.61 -6.64 -10.26
CA ILE A 950 -21.04 -6.99 -8.89
C ILE A 950 -22.57 -7.07 -8.84
N ASN A 951 -23.27 -6.08 -9.42
CA ASN A 951 -24.73 -6.10 -9.44
C ASN A 951 -25.31 -7.28 -10.24
N ALA A 952 -24.61 -7.76 -11.28
CA ALA A 952 -24.98 -8.98 -12.01
C ALA A 952 -24.63 -10.29 -11.29
N GLY A 953 -23.84 -10.26 -10.20
CA GLY A 953 -23.48 -11.45 -9.42
C GLY A 953 -22.07 -11.99 -9.63
N ALA A 954 -21.19 -11.26 -10.34
CA ALA A 954 -19.81 -11.69 -10.56
C ALA A 954 -18.93 -11.57 -9.31
N ASN A 955 -18.29 -12.67 -8.91
CA ASN A 955 -17.31 -12.71 -7.81
C ASN A 955 -15.88 -12.38 -8.28
N PHE A 956 -15.61 -12.58 -9.57
CA PHE A 956 -14.31 -12.38 -10.19
C PHE A 956 -14.42 -11.46 -11.39
N TYR A 957 -13.40 -10.64 -11.61
CA TYR A 957 -13.34 -9.72 -12.74
C TYR A 957 -11.98 -9.76 -13.41
N ILE A 958 -11.97 -10.07 -14.70
CA ILE A 958 -10.76 -10.05 -15.52
C ILE A 958 -10.58 -8.63 -16.05
N VAL A 959 -9.50 -7.97 -15.61
CA VAL A 959 -9.13 -6.62 -16.07
C VAL A 959 -7.91 -6.69 -16.97
N GLY A 960 -8.02 -6.17 -18.19
CA GLY A 960 -6.94 -6.14 -19.19
C GLY A 960 -6.06 -4.88 -19.17
N ARG A 961 -5.15 -4.79 -20.15
CA ARG A 961 -4.37 -3.58 -20.45
C ARG A 961 -5.29 -2.53 -21.09
N ASP A 962 -5.34 -1.35 -20.49
CA ASP A 962 -6.13 -0.20 -20.96
C ASP A 962 -7.57 -0.53 -21.44
N PRO A 963 -8.40 -1.23 -20.63
CA PRO A 963 -9.66 -1.77 -21.11
C PRO A 963 -10.73 -0.70 -21.33
N ALA A 964 -10.50 0.50 -20.78
CA ALA A 964 -11.40 1.64 -20.89
C ALA A 964 -10.74 2.96 -21.32
N GLY A 965 -9.46 2.96 -21.74
CA GLY A 965 -8.80 4.19 -22.20
C GLY A 965 -8.78 4.34 -23.71
N MET A 966 -8.02 5.33 -24.16
CA MET A 966 -7.83 5.68 -25.57
C MET A 966 -6.46 6.31 -25.77
N GLY A 967 -6.05 6.50 -27.03
CA GLY A 967 -4.90 7.34 -27.36
C GLY A 967 -5.15 8.79 -26.94
N HIS A 968 -4.09 9.51 -26.57
CA HIS A 968 -4.17 10.93 -26.25
C HIS A 968 -4.61 11.71 -27.51
N PRO A 969 -5.62 12.59 -27.42
CA PRO A 969 -6.19 13.21 -28.63
C PRO A 969 -5.22 14.16 -29.34
N THR A 970 -4.29 14.77 -28.60
CA THR A 970 -3.35 15.78 -29.13
C THR A 970 -1.89 15.36 -29.09
N GLU A 971 -1.56 14.19 -28.51
CA GLU A 971 -0.17 13.75 -28.34
C GLU A 971 -0.01 12.30 -28.82
N LYS A 972 1.19 11.93 -29.28
CA LYS A 972 1.49 10.58 -29.76
C LYS A 972 1.81 9.62 -28.59
N ARG A 973 0.85 9.40 -27.70
CA ARG A 973 0.92 8.46 -26.55
C ARG A 973 -0.48 8.02 -26.13
N ASP A 974 -0.57 7.04 -25.24
CA ASP A 974 -1.83 6.68 -24.59
C ASP A 974 -2.29 7.82 -23.64
N LEU A 975 -3.62 8.04 -23.52
CA LEU A 975 -4.19 9.06 -22.63
C LEU A 975 -3.93 8.70 -21.17
N TYR A 976 -4.06 7.42 -20.84
CA TYR A 976 -3.79 6.85 -19.52
C TYR A 976 -2.66 5.84 -19.58
N ASP A 977 -2.00 5.63 -18.45
CA ASP A 977 -1.09 4.50 -18.32
C ASP A 977 -1.90 3.20 -18.41
N PRO A 978 -1.44 2.22 -19.21
CA PRO A 978 -2.23 1.04 -19.52
C PRO A 978 -2.55 0.12 -18.33
N ASP A 979 -1.79 0.20 -17.23
CA ASP A 979 -1.99 -0.61 -16.04
C ASP A 979 -2.77 0.12 -14.94
N HIS A 980 -3.03 1.43 -15.09
CA HIS A 980 -3.69 2.21 -14.05
C HIS A 980 -5.11 1.70 -13.75
N GLY A 981 -5.86 1.24 -14.75
CA GLY A 981 -7.20 0.68 -14.50
C GLY A 981 -7.16 -0.51 -13.55
N LYS A 982 -6.24 -1.45 -13.76
CA LYS A 982 -6.01 -2.60 -12.89
C LYS A 982 -5.59 -2.19 -11.48
N LYS A 983 -4.64 -1.24 -11.36
CA LYS A 983 -4.13 -0.76 -10.08
C LYS A 983 -5.22 -0.04 -9.28
N VAL A 984 -6.04 0.78 -9.92
CA VAL A 984 -7.11 1.53 -9.27
C VAL A 984 -8.21 0.61 -8.75
N LEU A 985 -8.58 -0.45 -9.50
CA LEU A 985 -9.58 -1.41 -9.04
C LEU A 985 -9.24 -2.04 -7.69
N SER A 986 -7.98 -2.42 -7.45
CA SER A 986 -7.57 -3.06 -6.19
C SER A 986 -7.57 -2.13 -4.98
N MET A 987 -7.78 -0.83 -5.17
CA MET A 987 -7.78 0.19 -4.10
C MET A 987 -9.07 1.02 -4.07
N ALA A 988 -10.03 0.74 -4.96
CA ALA A 988 -11.25 1.52 -5.11
C ALA A 988 -12.25 1.17 -3.98
N PRO A 989 -12.74 2.17 -3.22
CA PRO A 989 -13.77 1.94 -2.21
C PRO A 989 -15.02 1.29 -2.80
N GLY A 990 -15.59 0.31 -2.09
CA GLY A 990 -16.80 -0.42 -2.51
C GLY A 990 -16.54 -1.58 -3.47
N LEU A 991 -15.29 -1.83 -3.89
CA LEU A 991 -14.93 -2.97 -4.75
C LEU A 991 -14.12 -4.05 -4.01
N GLU A 992 -13.97 -3.97 -2.69
CA GLU A 992 -13.11 -4.85 -1.88
C GLU A 992 -13.56 -6.32 -1.93
N LYS A 993 -14.85 -6.56 -2.20
CA LYS A 993 -15.45 -7.90 -2.30
C LYS A 993 -15.21 -8.58 -3.65
N LEU A 994 -14.80 -7.84 -4.67
CA LEU A 994 -14.61 -8.35 -6.03
C LEU A 994 -13.17 -8.85 -6.20
N ASN A 995 -13.01 -10.12 -6.56
CA ASN A 995 -11.68 -10.69 -6.80
C ASN A 995 -11.17 -10.24 -8.18
N ILE A 996 -10.22 -9.32 -8.18
CA ILE A 996 -9.59 -8.84 -9.40
C ILE A 996 -8.55 -9.84 -9.88
N LEU A 997 -8.78 -10.44 -11.05
CA LEU A 997 -7.84 -11.37 -11.64
C LEU A 997 -6.89 -10.59 -12.57
N PRO A 998 -5.59 -10.51 -12.24
CA PRO A 998 -4.63 -9.77 -13.04
C PRO A 998 -4.48 -10.39 -14.42
N PHE A 999 -4.54 -9.56 -15.47
CA PHE A 999 -4.20 -9.98 -16.82
C PHE A 999 -2.80 -10.59 -16.89
N ARG A 1000 -2.69 -11.74 -17.55
CA ARG A 1000 -1.40 -12.21 -18.10
C ARG A 1000 -1.32 -11.75 -19.54
N VAL A 1001 -0.19 -11.15 -19.91
CA VAL A 1001 0.01 -10.66 -21.27
C VAL A 1001 -0.03 -11.86 -22.22
N ALA A 1002 -0.96 -11.88 -23.17
CA ALA A 1002 -1.03 -12.86 -24.23
C ALA A 1002 -0.51 -12.24 -25.54
N ALA A 1003 0.33 -12.98 -26.25
CA ALA A 1003 0.89 -12.59 -27.54
C ALA A 1003 0.92 -13.79 -28.49
N TYR A 1004 1.05 -13.55 -29.79
CA TYR A 1004 1.11 -14.62 -30.77
C TYR A 1004 2.50 -15.26 -30.75
N ASP A 1005 2.59 -16.51 -30.34
CA ASP A 1005 3.84 -17.28 -30.38
C ASP A 1005 4.07 -17.76 -31.83
N THR A 1006 5.11 -17.24 -32.46
CA THR A 1006 5.47 -17.50 -33.85
C THR A 1006 6.04 -18.89 -34.09
N VAL A 1007 6.53 -19.56 -33.04
CA VAL A 1007 7.04 -20.93 -33.08
C VAL A 1007 5.89 -21.91 -32.94
N GLU A 1008 5.05 -21.71 -31.93
CA GLU A 1008 3.88 -22.55 -31.64
C GLU A 1008 2.68 -22.27 -32.55
N LYS A 1009 2.75 -21.17 -33.32
CA LYS A 1009 1.71 -20.67 -34.24
C LYS A 1009 0.33 -20.54 -33.59
N LYS A 1010 0.30 -20.02 -32.36
CA LYS A 1010 -0.92 -19.82 -31.58
C LYS A 1010 -0.76 -18.68 -30.58
N MET A 1011 -1.88 -18.19 -30.05
CA MET A 1011 -1.84 -17.28 -28.91
C MET A 1011 -1.38 -18.01 -27.65
N ALA A 1012 -0.38 -17.45 -26.97
CA ALA A 1012 0.18 -17.98 -25.73
C ALA A 1012 0.46 -16.84 -24.73
N PHE A 1013 0.65 -17.20 -23.46
CA PHE A 1013 1.12 -16.22 -22.48
C PHE A 1013 2.56 -15.83 -22.80
N PHE A 1014 2.80 -14.51 -22.85
CA PHE A 1014 4.09 -13.94 -23.19
C PHE A 1014 5.17 -14.39 -22.20
N ASP A 1015 6.28 -14.88 -22.74
CA ASP A 1015 7.46 -15.29 -21.99
C ASP A 1015 8.61 -14.30 -22.28
N PRO A 1016 9.02 -13.48 -21.30
CA PRO A 1016 10.10 -12.52 -21.48
C PRO A 1016 11.42 -13.15 -21.94
N SER A 1017 11.68 -14.41 -21.58
CA SER A 1017 12.91 -15.12 -21.97
C SER A 1017 12.97 -15.44 -23.47
N ARG A 1018 11.82 -15.52 -24.14
CA ARG A 1018 11.68 -15.80 -25.58
C ARG A 1018 11.06 -14.62 -26.34
N THR A 1019 11.30 -13.38 -25.93
CA THR A 1019 10.63 -12.17 -26.48
C THR A 1019 10.61 -12.11 -28.02
N LYS A 1020 11.68 -12.55 -28.70
CA LYS A 1020 11.79 -12.52 -30.18
C LYS A 1020 10.82 -13.48 -30.89
N GLU A 1021 10.29 -14.46 -30.17
CA GLU A 1021 9.36 -15.47 -30.69
C GLU A 1021 7.90 -15.05 -30.53
N PHE A 1022 7.62 -13.91 -29.88
CA PHE A 1022 6.27 -13.39 -29.68
C PHE A 1022 5.99 -12.15 -30.54
N LEU A 1023 4.84 -12.16 -31.20
CA LEU A 1023 4.32 -11.05 -31.98
C LEU A 1023 3.11 -10.39 -31.29
N PHE A 1024 3.21 -9.08 -31.05
CA PHE A 1024 2.12 -8.27 -30.52
C PHE A 1024 1.33 -7.62 -31.67
N ILE A 1025 0.06 -7.98 -31.79
CA ILE A 1025 -0.85 -7.42 -32.80
C ILE A 1025 -1.87 -6.55 -32.07
N SER A 1026 -1.83 -5.24 -32.31
CA SER A 1026 -2.79 -4.29 -31.72
C SER A 1026 -4.14 -4.37 -32.41
N GLY A 1027 -5.20 -3.91 -31.74
CA GLY A 1027 -6.54 -3.80 -32.34
C GLY A 1027 -6.54 -2.94 -33.62
N THR A 1028 -5.77 -1.85 -33.65
CA THR A 1028 -5.60 -1.02 -34.85
C THR A 1028 -4.96 -1.80 -35.99
N LYS A 1029 -3.93 -2.62 -35.70
CA LYS A 1029 -3.25 -3.44 -36.72
C LYS A 1029 -4.18 -4.54 -37.23
N MET A 1030 -4.93 -5.21 -36.36
CA MET A 1030 -5.96 -6.17 -36.72
C MET A 1030 -7.03 -5.55 -37.63
N ARG A 1031 -7.55 -4.35 -37.30
CA ARG A 1031 -8.50 -3.65 -38.18
C ARG A 1031 -7.88 -3.26 -39.51
N THR A 1032 -6.59 -2.91 -39.53
CA THR A 1032 -5.87 -2.59 -40.76
C THR A 1032 -5.81 -3.82 -41.67
N TYR A 1033 -5.45 -4.99 -41.13
CA TYR A 1033 -5.46 -6.24 -41.88
C TYR A 1033 -6.82 -6.52 -42.53
N ALA A 1034 -7.90 -6.43 -41.75
CA ALA A 1034 -9.24 -6.66 -42.26
C ALA A 1034 -9.64 -5.66 -43.36
N ARG A 1035 -9.21 -4.39 -43.25
CA ARG A 1035 -9.44 -3.37 -44.29
C ARG A 1035 -8.60 -3.59 -45.54
N THR A 1036 -7.36 -4.06 -45.42
CA THR A 1036 -6.47 -4.22 -46.58
C THR A 1036 -6.61 -5.58 -47.27
N GLY A 1037 -7.50 -6.46 -46.76
CA GLY A 1037 -7.61 -7.84 -47.21
C GLY A 1037 -6.41 -8.71 -46.81
N GLU A 1038 -5.56 -8.24 -45.89
CA GLU A 1038 -4.48 -9.05 -45.31
C GLU A 1038 -5.03 -9.93 -44.19
N SER A 1039 -4.48 -11.14 -44.03
CA SER A 1039 -4.83 -12.01 -42.92
C SER A 1039 -3.84 -11.87 -41.75
N PRO A 1040 -4.31 -11.86 -40.49
CA PRO A 1040 -3.43 -12.05 -39.35
C PRO A 1040 -2.82 -13.46 -39.40
N PRO A 1041 -1.73 -13.72 -38.66
CA PRO A 1041 -1.16 -15.06 -38.55
C PRO A 1041 -2.20 -16.10 -38.11
N ASP A 1042 -2.13 -17.29 -38.71
CA ASP A 1042 -3.01 -18.43 -38.38
C ASP A 1042 -3.02 -18.70 -36.87
N GLY A 1043 -4.19 -18.79 -36.26
CA GLY A 1043 -4.34 -19.00 -34.81
C GLY A 1043 -4.41 -17.72 -33.97
N PHE A 1044 -4.31 -16.53 -34.57
CA PHE A 1044 -4.59 -15.26 -33.88
C PHE A 1044 -6.07 -15.10 -33.51
N MET A 1045 -6.98 -15.46 -34.42
CA MET A 1045 -8.43 -15.45 -34.25
C MET A 1045 -8.99 -16.70 -34.93
N CYS A 1046 -10.18 -17.15 -34.52
CA CYS A 1046 -10.84 -18.24 -35.22
C CYS A 1046 -11.24 -17.82 -36.66
N PRO A 1047 -11.14 -18.72 -37.65
CA PRO A 1047 -11.35 -18.35 -39.05
C PRO A 1047 -12.75 -17.79 -39.32
N SER A 1048 -13.80 -18.40 -38.73
CA SER A 1048 -15.17 -17.94 -38.96
C SER A 1048 -15.40 -16.55 -38.34
N GLY A 1049 -14.85 -16.29 -37.15
CA GLY A 1049 -14.88 -14.98 -36.50
C GLY A 1049 -14.07 -13.91 -37.24
N TRP A 1050 -12.93 -14.27 -37.84
CA TRP A 1050 -12.15 -13.37 -38.69
C TRP A 1050 -12.91 -12.98 -39.95
N ASN A 1051 -13.58 -13.93 -40.60
CA ASN A 1051 -14.37 -13.68 -41.80
C ASN A 1051 -15.52 -12.70 -41.56
N VAL A 1052 -16.12 -12.67 -40.36
CA VAL A 1052 -17.12 -11.65 -40.00
C VAL A 1052 -16.52 -10.25 -40.06
N LEU A 1053 -15.30 -10.06 -39.52
CA LEU A 1053 -14.62 -8.77 -39.56
C LEU A 1053 -14.22 -8.36 -40.98
N VAL A 1054 -13.70 -9.29 -41.77
CA VAL A 1054 -13.33 -9.04 -43.18
C VAL A 1054 -14.54 -8.56 -43.97
N LYS A 1055 -15.66 -9.30 -43.93
CA LYS A 1055 -16.90 -8.93 -44.62
C LYS A 1055 -17.41 -7.55 -44.23
N TYR A 1056 -17.34 -7.22 -42.93
CA TYR A 1056 -17.73 -5.90 -42.47
C TYR A 1056 -16.86 -4.79 -43.10
N TYR A 1057 -15.53 -4.95 -43.08
CA TYR A 1057 -14.64 -3.94 -43.65
C TYR A 1057 -14.66 -3.87 -45.18
N GLU A 1058 -14.91 -4.98 -45.86
CA GLU A 1058 -15.18 -5.01 -47.32
C GLU A 1058 -16.46 -4.21 -47.64
N SER A 1059 -17.54 -4.37 -46.86
CA SER A 1059 -18.79 -3.62 -47.08
C SER A 1059 -18.64 -2.10 -46.93
N LEU A 1060 -17.68 -1.63 -46.12
CA LEU A 1060 -17.34 -0.21 -46.02
C LEU A 1060 -16.63 0.32 -47.27
N GLN A 1061 -15.85 -0.51 -47.96
CA GLN A 1061 -15.19 -0.12 -49.21
C GLN A 1061 -16.18 -0.07 -50.37
N GLU A 1062 -17.09 -1.03 -50.47
CA GLU A 1062 -18.15 -1.04 -51.48
C GLU A 1062 -19.11 0.15 -51.33
N SER A 1063 -19.42 0.54 -50.08
CA SER A 1063 -20.24 1.74 -49.80
C SER A 1063 -19.50 3.04 -50.10
N ASP A 1064 -18.19 3.14 -49.85
CA ASP A 1064 -17.36 4.29 -50.24
C ASP A 1064 -17.17 4.40 -51.77
N GLU A 1065 -17.06 3.28 -52.49
CA GLU A 1065 -16.95 3.27 -53.95
C GLU A 1065 -18.29 3.62 -54.63
N SER A 1066 -19.41 3.10 -54.13
CA SER A 1066 -20.74 3.42 -54.64
C SER A 1066 -21.16 4.88 -54.35
N SER A 1067 -20.78 5.43 -53.19
CA SER A 1067 -21.01 6.85 -52.87
C SER A 1067 -20.10 7.79 -53.66
N LYS A 1068 -18.86 7.40 -53.98
CA LYS A 1068 -17.99 8.11 -54.94
C LYS A 1068 -18.52 8.03 -56.38
N GLN A 1069 -19.10 6.91 -56.80
CA GLN A 1069 -19.76 6.79 -58.11
C GLN A 1069 -21.04 7.64 -58.19
N GLN A 1070 -21.83 7.75 -57.11
CA GLN A 1070 -22.98 8.65 -57.07
C GLN A 1070 -22.60 10.13 -57.04
N GLN A 1071 -21.51 10.53 -56.37
CA GLN A 1071 -20.99 11.90 -56.42
C GLN A 1071 -20.33 12.26 -57.77
N ALA A 1072 -19.88 11.29 -58.55
CA ALA A 1072 -19.35 11.51 -59.90
C ALA A 1072 -20.46 11.63 -60.98
N VAL A 1073 -21.73 11.39 -60.62
CA VAL A 1073 -22.90 11.44 -61.52
C VAL A 1073 -23.79 12.68 -61.23
N VAL A 1074 -23.42 13.52 -60.26
CA VAL A 1074 -24.11 14.78 -59.92
C VAL A 1074 -23.36 16.00 -60.46
#